data_AF-A0AAJ0EST8-F1
#
_entry.id   AF-A0AAJ0EST8-F1
#
_cell.length_a   1.000
_cell.length_b   1.000
_cell.length_c   1.000
_cell.angle_alpha   90.00
_cell.angle_beta   90.00
_cell.angle_gamma   90.00
#
_symmetry.space_group_name_H-M   'P 1'
#
loop_
_entity.id
_entity.type
_entity.pdbx_description
1 polymer ?
#
loop_
_entity_poly.entity_id
_entity_poly.type
_entity_poly.pdbx_seq_one_letter_code
_entity_poly.pdbx_strand_id
1 'polypeptide(L)'
;MPLDENILTLNLSVAELPQFHLRFENRNQLKLWHQALLDLNAVETSPVRSPEYDRGEFSETDEDDWQRGSRQQRVSSIASSWGGPKSTTTAPTEYTNFQRSPTMPASIHVPIDVVVVVPISSSMQGVKINLVRDALKFMVNTLGERDRMGLVTFGSGGGGVPIVGMTTKAWPGWGNVLGSIKPVGQKSHRADVVEGANVAMDLLMQRKYNNPIATIMLISDASTSDADSVDFVVSRAEAAKITIHSFGLGMTHKPDTMIELSTRTKASYTYVKDWMMLRECLAGCLGAMQTLSHQNVKLKLKLPEGSPAKFHKISGALQITKRATGRDAEASLGDLRFGDKRDVLVQLVIVPDNTSQEQLPQDPWDNIVSGLEALGGAGDGDDQRVTSVEEVPLIQADLTWGDILRDGTLSHLPRPSLLAITMLPAQAKNKNSWAGSPPIPPHPHIVQRRMELLTSDMLTRALTLVSRGQHDRAHTLLNETRSILKGLGKGGLPPIPPPTAPPTRSLPSTPHPGNDASPSITPDRKQTPSPTQSANSSAVNGYQATGIGRSRSNDGLGLGAGIDANTVAALDHELESSLEWISHPAVFGRDSRKAVLQAIGVISSQRAFTFRTPIESLWSGRVAGVKKLTSKSREWREEGGGEGGIMEEA
;
A
#
# COMPACT_ATOMS: atom_id res chain seq x y z
N MET A 1 -22.97 -57.68 -13.88
CA MET A 1 -22.12 -56.93 -12.92
C MET A 1 -22.29 -55.45 -13.22
N PRO A 2 -22.32 -54.55 -12.22
CA PRO A 2 -22.32 -53.11 -12.46
C PRO A 2 -21.05 -52.68 -13.19
N LEU A 3 -21.08 -51.51 -13.85
CA LEU A 3 -19.89 -50.93 -14.47
C LEU A 3 -19.00 -50.33 -13.37
N ASP A 4 -17.68 -50.54 -13.48
CA ASP A 4 -16.69 -49.77 -12.71
C ASP A 4 -16.79 -48.30 -13.13
N GLU A 5 -17.53 -47.48 -12.36
CA GLU A 5 -17.53 -46.04 -12.55
C GLU A 5 -16.14 -45.49 -12.20
N ASN A 6 -15.47 -44.83 -13.15
CA ASN A 6 -14.15 -44.24 -12.94
C ASN A 6 -14.26 -42.97 -12.07
N ILE A 7 -14.63 -43.13 -10.79
CA ILE A 7 -14.82 -42.03 -9.84
C ILE A 7 -13.70 -42.05 -8.79
N LEU A 8 -13.09 -40.89 -8.57
CA LEU A 8 -12.17 -40.63 -7.47
C LEU A 8 -12.89 -39.77 -6.42
N THR A 9 -13.08 -40.31 -5.21
CA THR A 9 -13.63 -39.57 -4.08
C THR A 9 -12.51 -38.91 -3.28
N LEU A 10 -12.64 -37.62 -3.03
CA LEU A 10 -11.77 -36.82 -2.17
C LEU A 10 -12.53 -36.46 -0.89
N ASN A 11 -12.06 -36.97 0.24
CA ASN A 11 -12.57 -36.56 1.55
C ASN A 11 -11.95 -35.19 1.90
N LEU A 12 -12.77 -34.20 2.23
CA LEU A 12 -12.34 -32.83 2.53
C LEU A 12 -12.56 -32.52 4.01
N SER A 13 -11.72 -31.64 4.57
CA SER A 13 -11.83 -31.16 5.96
C SER A 13 -12.94 -30.11 6.17
N VAL A 14 -13.63 -29.69 5.11
CA VAL A 14 -14.69 -28.68 5.15
C VAL A 14 -16.03 -29.34 5.48
N ALA A 15 -16.61 -28.98 6.63
CA ALA A 15 -17.85 -29.59 7.13
C ALA A 15 -19.07 -29.44 6.20
N GLU A 16 -19.10 -28.39 5.37
CA GLU A 16 -20.19 -28.13 4.41
C GLU A 16 -20.15 -29.04 3.18
N LEU A 17 -18.99 -29.64 2.84
CA LEU A 17 -18.85 -30.58 1.73
C LEU A 17 -17.76 -31.61 2.05
N PRO A 18 -18.08 -32.64 2.88
CA PRO A 18 -17.08 -33.59 3.38
C PRO A 18 -16.52 -34.54 2.31
N GLN A 19 -17.20 -34.68 1.16
CA GLN A 19 -16.76 -35.53 0.05
C GLN A 19 -17.01 -34.88 -1.30
N PHE A 20 -15.98 -34.83 -2.14
CA PHE A 20 -16.03 -34.35 -3.52
C PHE A 20 -15.71 -35.49 -4.49
N HIS A 21 -16.48 -35.64 -5.56
CA HIS A 21 -16.43 -36.80 -6.45
C HIS A 21 -16.02 -36.40 -7.88
N LEU A 22 -14.86 -36.87 -8.33
CA LEU A 22 -14.33 -36.64 -9.68
C LEU A 22 -14.58 -37.86 -10.58
N ARG A 23 -15.50 -37.74 -11.55
CA ARG A 23 -15.75 -38.76 -12.58
C ARG A 23 -14.82 -38.53 -13.78
N PHE A 24 -14.10 -39.56 -14.19
CA PHE A 24 -13.23 -39.57 -15.37
C PHE A 24 -13.83 -40.40 -16.51
N GLU A 25 -13.53 -40.03 -17.75
CA GLU A 25 -13.96 -40.82 -18.92
C GLU A 25 -13.14 -42.12 -19.06
N ASN A 26 -11.88 -42.10 -18.61
CA ASN A 26 -10.95 -43.22 -18.76
C ASN A 26 -10.21 -43.53 -17.44
N ARG A 27 -10.13 -44.82 -17.09
CA ARG A 27 -9.42 -45.34 -15.91
C ARG A 27 -7.95 -44.92 -15.85
N ASN A 28 -7.32 -44.66 -16.99
CA ASN A 28 -5.95 -44.15 -17.04
C ASN A 28 -5.83 -42.71 -16.53
N GLN A 29 -6.82 -41.86 -16.79
CA GLN A 29 -6.88 -40.51 -16.19
C GLN A 29 -7.14 -40.60 -14.70
N LEU A 30 -8.08 -41.46 -14.26
CA LEU A 30 -8.31 -41.69 -12.83
C LEU A 30 -7.03 -42.14 -12.11
N LYS A 31 -6.26 -43.08 -12.68
CA LYS A 31 -4.98 -43.52 -12.10
C LYS A 31 -3.96 -42.39 -12.03
N LEU A 32 -3.81 -41.59 -13.09
CA LEU A 32 -2.87 -40.47 -13.14
C LEU A 32 -3.23 -39.38 -12.11
N TRP A 33 -4.50 -39.02 -11.98
CA TRP A 33 -4.97 -38.06 -10.98
C TRP A 33 -4.92 -38.60 -9.55
N HIS A 34 -5.23 -39.89 -9.35
CA HIS A 34 -5.08 -40.55 -8.05
C HIS A 34 -3.62 -40.55 -7.60
N GLN A 35 -2.68 -40.92 -8.48
CA GLN A 35 -1.24 -40.87 -8.19
C GLN A 35 -0.80 -39.43 -7.90
N ALA A 36 -1.13 -38.46 -8.76
CA ALA A 36 -0.75 -37.07 -8.57
C ALA A 36 -1.28 -36.45 -7.26
N LEU A 37 -2.45 -36.90 -6.76
CA LEU A 37 -3.03 -36.46 -5.49
C LEU A 37 -2.50 -37.24 -4.28
N LEU A 38 -1.99 -38.46 -4.46
CA LEU A 38 -1.20 -39.16 -3.45
C LEU A 38 0.18 -38.52 -3.32
N ASP A 39 0.89 -38.28 -4.43
CA ASP A 39 2.20 -37.64 -4.48
C ASP A 39 2.19 -36.25 -3.81
N LEU A 40 1.09 -35.50 -3.94
CA LEU A 40 0.89 -34.18 -3.32
C LEU A 40 0.73 -34.27 -1.78
N ASN A 41 0.28 -35.41 -1.25
CA ASN A 41 0.20 -35.69 0.19
C ASN A 41 1.43 -36.46 0.72
N ALA A 42 2.16 -37.16 -0.14
CA ALA A 42 3.31 -38.01 0.20
C ALA A 42 4.62 -37.21 0.36
N VAL A 43 4.56 -36.07 1.06
CA VAL A 43 5.75 -35.26 1.38
C VAL A 43 6.32 -35.68 2.74
N GLU A 44 6.60 -36.97 2.90
CA GLU A 44 7.50 -37.45 3.96
C GLU A 44 8.18 -38.78 3.58
N THR A 45 9.43 -38.92 4.01
CA THR A 45 10.35 -40.07 3.88
C THR A 45 11.02 -40.35 2.51
N SER A 46 12.36 -40.43 2.61
CA SER A 46 13.29 -41.24 1.81
C SER A 46 13.84 -40.69 0.46
N PRO A 47 15.08 -41.09 0.08
CA PRO A 47 15.97 -40.21 -0.68
C PRO A 47 16.21 -40.59 -2.15
N VAL A 48 16.99 -39.74 -2.81
CA VAL A 48 17.47 -39.85 -4.20
C VAL A 48 18.01 -41.25 -4.54
N ARG A 49 17.49 -41.82 -5.63
CA ARG A 49 18.17 -42.88 -6.41
C ARG A 49 18.42 -42.39 -7.83
N SER A 50 19.65 -41.92 -8.08
CA SER A 50 20.22 -41.87 -9.43
C SER A 50 20.50 -43.31 -9.91
N PRO A 51 20.32 -43.64 -11.20
CA PRO A 51 20.74 -44.94 -11.74
C PRO A 51 22.27 -45.08 -11.64
N GLU A 52 22.72 -46.23 -11.15
CA GLU A 52 24.14 -46.56 -11.05
C GLU A 52 24.75 -46.88 -12.43
N TYR A 53 26.04 -46.61 -12.57
CA TYR A 53 26.90 -47.30 -13.53
C TYR A 53 27.91 -48.15 -12.75
N ASP A 54 28.23 -49.30 -13.32
CA ASP A 54 28.90 -50.47 -12.73
C ASP A 54 30.20 -50.24 -11.90
N ARG A 55 30.46 -51.20 -10.98
CA ARG A 55 31.77 -51.78 -10.59
C ARG A 55 32.58 -51.22 -9.39
N GLY A 56 32.85 -52.06 -8.38
CA GLY A 56 34.08 -51.93 -7.53
C GLY A 56 34.03 -52.28 -6.01
N GLU A 57 33.94 -53.56 -5.68
CA GLU A 57 34.45 -54.34 -4.49
C GLU A 57 34.99 -53.70 -3.16
N PHE A 58 34.76 -54.44 -2.05
CA PHE A 58 35.48 -54.56 -0.74
C PHE A 58 35.04 -53.81 0.56
N SER A 59 34.95 -54.62 1.64
CA SER A 59 34.94 -54.32 3.11
C SER A 59 33.71 -53.58 3.71
N GLU A 60 33.03 -53.94 4.81
CA GLU A 60 33.36 -54.62 6.11
C GLU A 60 34.30 -53.81 7.03
N THR A 61 34.06 -53.58 8.34
CA THR A 61 33.14 -54.18 9.36
C THR A 61 32.51 -53.14 10.35
N ASP A 62 31.70 -53.64 11.31
CA ASP A 62 31.39 -53.13 12.69
C ASP A 62 30.61 -51.80 12.87
N GLU A 63 29.48 -51.69 13.58
CA GLU A 63 29.07 -52.07 14.98
C GLU A 63 29.47 -51.05 16.08
N ASP A 64 28.48 -50.33 16.64
CA ASP A 64 28.27 -50.18 18.10
C ASP A 64 26.91 -49.49 18.42
N ASP A 65 26.26 -49.82 19.55
CA ASP A 65 24.99 -49.23 20.03
C ASP A 65 24.98 -49.06 21.56
N TRP A 66 24.99 -47.81 22.08
CA TRP A 66 24.75 -47.55 23.51
C TRP A 66 23.98 -46.26 23.84
N GLN A 67 23.07 -46.40 24.81
CA GLN A 67 22.11 -45.39 25.25
C GLN A 67 22.60 -44.54 26.43
N ARG A 68 22.16 -43.26 26.49
CA ARG A 68 21.41 -42.61 27.61
C ARG A 68 21.61 -41.08 27.67
N GLY A 69 20.55 -40.32 28.01
CA GLY A 69 20.69 -38.88 28.29
C GLY A 69 19.36 -38.10 28.40
N SER A 70 18.54 -38.36 29.42
CA SER A 70 17.25 -37.66 29.58
C SER A 70 17.39 -36.25 30.18
N ARG A 71 16.76 -35.26 29.52
CA ARG A 71 16.10 -34.15 30.22
C ARG A 71 14.99 -33.48 29.38
N GLN A 72 13.74 -33.82 29.66
CA GLN A 72 12.59 -33.06 29.18
C GLN A 72 12.33 -31.85 30.09
N GLN A 73 11.92 -30.72 29.51
CA GLN A 73 11.38 -29.58 30.26
C GLN A 73 10.04 -29.15 29.65
N ARG A 74 8.94 -29.47 30.34
CA ARG A 74 7.59 -29.03 29.97
C ARG A 74 7.40 -27.55 30.32
N VAL A 75 6.57 -26.86 29.55
CA VAL A 75 5.91 -25.60 29.96
C VAL A 75 4.42 -25.77 29.70
N SER A 76 3.59 -25.41 30.67
CA SER A 76 2.14 -25.66 30.67
C SER A 76 1.33 -24.40 30.43
N SER A 77 0.33 -24.47 29.54
CA SER A 77 -0.71 -23.45 29.40
C SER A 77 -1.69 -23.50 30.58
N ILE A 78 -1.85 -22.38 31.28
CA ILE A 78 -2.89 -22.21 32.31
C ILE A 78 -4.17 -21.70 31.64
N ALA A 79 -5.29 -22.35 31.92
CA ALA A 79 -6.61 -21.85 31.56
C ALA A 79 -7.23 -21.08 32.74
N SER A 80 -8.01 -20.05 32.43
CA SER A 80 -8.98 -19.47 33.36
C SER A 80 -10.22 -19.05 32.59
N SER A 81 -11.41 -19.30 33.15
CA SER A 81 -12.71 -19.07 32.53
C SER A 81 -13.71 -18.69 33.60
N TRP A 82 -14.48 -17.61 33.40
CA TRP A 82 -15.62 -17.27 34.26
C TRP A 82 -16.75 -16.57 33.49
N GLY A 83 -17.93 -17.20 33.53
CA GLY A 83 -19.26 -16.58 33.50
C GLY A 83 -19.61 -15.52 32.45
N GLY A 84 -20.19 -15.95 31.32
CA GLY A 84 -20.97 -15.07 30.43
C GLY A 84 -21.70 -15.85 29.33
N PRO A 85 -22.97 -15.54 28.99
CA PRO A 85 -23.67 -16.18 27.88
C PRO A 85 -23.05 -15.76 26.54
N LYS A 86 -22.90 -16.72 25.62
CA LYS A 86 -22.19 -16.54 24.35
C LYS A 86 -23.10 -15.82 23.33
N SER A 87 -22.62 -14.70 22.77
CA SER A 87 -23.21 -14.13 21.54
C SER A 87 -22.73 -14.93 20.31
N THR A 88 -23.62 -15.15 19.34
CA THR A 88 -23.42 -16.13 18.25
C THR A 88 -23.18 -15.46 16.88
N THR A 89 -22.29 -14.45 16.80
CA THR A 89 -21.79 -13.95 15.50
C THR A 89 -20.43 -13.24 15.58
N THR A 90 -19.35 -14.02 15.44
CA THR A 90 -18.02 -13.53 15.02
C THR A 90 -17.31 -14.65 14.24
N ALA A 91 -16.89 -14.39 13.01
CA ALA A 91 -16.14 -15.37 12.21
C ALA A 91 -14.73 -15.60 12.80
N PRO A 92 -14.22 -16.85 12.86
CA PRO A 92 -12.85 -17.10 13.31
C PRO A 92 -11.81 -16.47 12.39
N THR A 93 -10.83 -15.75 12.96
CA THR A 93 -9.63 -15.30 12.24
C THR A 93 -8.53 -16.36 12.35
N GLU A 94 -8.35 -17.16 11.31
CA GLU A 94 -7.32 -18.21 11.29
C GLU A 94 -5.90 -17.63 11.14
N TYR A 95 -5.14 -17.62 12.23
CA TYR A 95 -3.71 -17.31 12.24
C TYR A 95 -2.86 -18.59 12.06
N THR A 96 -2.89 -19.17 10.85
CA THR A 96 -2.10 -20.35 10.51
C THR A 96 -0.66 -19.96 10.15
N ASN A 97 0.27 -20.21 11.09
CA ASN A 97 1.71 -20.04 10.86
C ASN A 97 2.25 -21.16 9.94
N PHE A 98 2.54 -20.83 8.68
CA PHE A 98 3.25 -21.74 7.78
C PHE A 98 4.76 -21.76 8.10
N GLN A 99 5.27 -22.92 8.51
CA GLN A 99 6.71 -23.16 8.62
C GLN A 99 7.36 -23.12 7.23
N ARG A 100 8.59 -22.57 7.14
CA ARG A 100 9.31 -22.42 5.87
C ARG A 100 10.06 -23.70 5.53
N SER A 101 9.88 -24.21 4.31
CA SER A 101 10.80 -25.12 3.63
C SER A 101 11.10 -24.58 2.21
N PRO A 102 12.36 -24.60 1.71
CA PRO A 102 12.77 -23.77 0.58
C PRO A 102 12.78 -24.46 -0.79
N THR A 103 11.68 -25.10 -1.20
CA THR A 103 11.50 -25.62 -2.58
C THR A 103 10.22 -25.06 -3.21
N MET A 104 10.24 -23.76 -3.51
CA MET A 104 9.12 -23.07 -4.17
C MET A 104 8.87 -23.68 -5.57
N PRO A 105 7.69 -24.29 -5.85
CA PRO A 105 7.34 -24.68 -7.22
C PRO A 105 7.31 -23.44 -8.13
N ALA A 106 7.48 -23.66 -9.44
CA ALA A 106 7.42 -22.58 -10.42
C ALA A 106 6.09 -21.82 -10.29
N SER A 107 6.16 -20.56 -9.88
CA SER A 107 4.99 -19.77 -9.51
C SER A 107 4.15 -19.43 -10.75
N ILE A 108 3.18 -20.28 -11.08
CA ILE A 108 2.24 -20.11 -12.18
C ILE A 108 1.44 -18.83 -11.94
N HIS A 109 1.68 -17.83 -12.77
CA HIS A 109 0.98 -16.56 -12.79
C HIS A 109 0.18 -16.41 -14.09
N VAL A 110 -0.67 -15.38 -14.12
CA VAL A 110 -1.32 -14.92 -15.35
C VAL A 110 -0.22 -14.48 -16.33
N PRO A 111 -0.25 -14.93 -17.60
CA PRO A 111 0.72 -14.50 -18.61
C PRO A 111 0.75 -12.98 -18.78
N ILE A 112 1.95 -12.42 -18.98
CA ILE A 112 2.18 -10.99 -19.16
C ILE A 112 2.75 -10.70 -20.56
N ASP A 113 2.32 -9.61 -21.17
CA ASP A 113 3.02 -8.92 -22.24
C ASP A 113 3.69 -7.67 -21.68
N VAL A 114 5.02 -7.61 -21.73
CA VAL A 114 5.80 -6.42 -21.36
C VAL A 114 6.56 -5.87 -22.56
N VAL A 115 6.44 -4.57 -22.85
CA VAL A 115 7.36 -3.89 -23.77
C VAL A 115 8.28 -3.00 -22.96
N VAL A 116 9.59 -3.24 -23.03
CA VAL A 116 10.59 -2.37 -22.42
C VAL A 116 11.04 -1.34 -23.46
N VAL A 117 11.06 -0.07 -23.04
CA VAL A 117 11.38 1.08 -23.89
C VAL A 117 12.66 1.72 -23.35
N VAL A 118 13.69 1.76 -24.18
CA VAL A 118 15.08 2.02 -23.78
C VAL A 118 15.66 3.24 -24.51
N PRO A 119 16.28 4.21 -23.82
CA PRO A 119 16.95 5.31 -24.48
C PRO A 119 18.24 4.80 -25.16
N ILE A 120 18.51 5.29 -26.36
CA ILE A 120 19.79 5.13 -27.08
C ILE A 120 20.42 6.50 -27.42
N SER A 121 20.10 7.51 -26.62
CA SER A 121 20.63 8.88 -26.67
C SER A 121 22.17 8.93 -26.53
N SER A 122 22.77 10.07 -26.89
CA SER A 122 24.21 10.30 -26.70
C SER A 122 24.68 10.23 -25.24
N SER A 123 23.76 10.34 -24.27
CA SER A 123 24.02 10.18 -22.84
C SER A 123 24.27 8.73 -22.42
N MET A 124 24.00 7.73 -23.28
CA MET A 124 24.02 6.30 -22.98
C MET A 124 25.38 5.59 -23.16
N GLN A 125 26.45 6.35 -23.43
CA GLN A 125 27.79 5.80 -23.67
C GLN A 125 28.39 5.10 -22.42
N GLY A 126 29.33 4.18 -22.65
CA GLY A 126 30.10 3.52 -21.59
C GLY A 126 29.28 2.61 -20.67
N VAL A 127 29.45 2.76 -19.37
CA VAL A 127 28.89 1.85 -18.35
C VAL A 127 27.35 1.76 -18.39
N LYS A 128 26.67 2.86 -18.73
CA LYS A 128 25.20 2.94 -18.73
C LYS A 128 24.53 1.92 -19.64
N ILE A 129 24.98 1.79 -20.90
CA ILE A 129 24.41 0.82 -21.84
C ILE A 129 24.68 -0.62 -21.38
N ASN A 130 25.82 -0.88 -20.73
CA ASN A 130 26.10 -2.21 -20.17
C ASN A 130 25.18 -2.55 -18.99
N LEU A 131 24.92 -1.61 -18.08
CA LEU A 131 23.95 -1.79 -16.98
C LEU A 131 22.52 -1.99 -17.51
N VAL A 132 22.11 -1.31 -18.59
CA VAL A 132 20.83 -1.57 -19.25
C VAL A 132 20.80 -2.96 -19.89
N ARG A 133 21.86 -3.37 -20.60
CA ARG A 133 21.94 -4.72 -21.20
C ARG A 133 21.85 -5.82 -20.13
N ASP A 134 22.55 -5.68 -19.01
CA ASP A 134 22.48 -6.61 -17.88
C ASP A 134 21.07 -6.66 -17.28
N ALA A 135 20.45 -5.50 -17.01
CA ALA A 135 19.08 -5.45 -16.51
C ALA A 135 18.08 -6.12 -17.47
N LEU A 136 18.27 -5.98 -18.78
CA LEU A 136 17.47 -6.67 -19.80
C LEU A 136 17.75 -8.18 -19.86
N LYS A 137 19.02 -8.64 -19.75
CA LYS A 137 19.37 -10.06 -19.61
C LYS A 137 18.66 -10.68 -18.40
N PHE A 138 18.72 -10.00 -17.26
CA PHE A 138 18.03 -10.39 -16.03
C PHE A 138 16.51 -10.47 -16.23
N MET A 139 15.90 -9.47 -16.88
CA MET A 139 14.46 -9.49 -17.18
C MET A 139 14.07 -10.71 -18.03
N VAL A 140 14.77 -10.98 -19.13
CA VAL A 140 14.52 -12.15 -19.98
C VAL A 140 14.62 -13.45 -19.18
N ASN A 141 15.61 -13.57 -18.27
CA ASN A 141 15.77 -14.73 -17.38
C ASN A 141 14.88 -14.69 -16.10
N THR A 142 13.89 -13.80 -16.03
CA THR A 142 12.88 -13.76 -14.97
C THR A 142 11.42 -13.77 -15.47
N LEU A 143 11.22 -13.70 -16.78
CA LEU A 143 9.93 -13.98 -17.42
C LEU A 143 9.40 -15.39 -17.08
N GLY A 144 8.08 -15.51 -16.97
CA GLY A 144 7.37 -16.79 -17.02
C GLY A 144 7.50 -17.48 -18.39
N GLU A 145 7.08 -18.74 -18.46
CA GLU A 145 7.12 -19.52 -19.72
C GLU A 145 6.10 -19.06 -20.77
N ARG A 146 5.01 -18.44 -20.30
CA ARG A 146 3.95 -17.84 -21.12
C ARG A 146 4.08 -16.33 -21.24
N ASP A 147 5.02 -15.72 -20.51
CA ASP A 147 5.30 -14.29 -20.62
C ASP A 147 6.00 -13.99 -21.93
N ARG A 148 5.77 -12.79 -22.46
CA ARG A 148 6.44 -12.28 -23.64
C ARG A 148 6.98 -10.89 -23.38
N MET A 149 8.15 -10.62 -23.95
CA MET A 149 8.81 -9.33 -23.90
C MET A 149 9.03 -8.80 -25.31
N GLY A 150 8.74 -7.52 -25.53
CA GLY A 150 9.17 -6.75 -26.68
C GLY A 150 10.18 -5.68 -26.28
N LEU A 151 10.97 -5.18 -27.23
CA LEU A 151 11.98 -4.14 -26.99
C LEU A 151 11.84 -3.01 -28.02
N VAL A 152 11.65 -1.79 -27.53
CA VAL A 152 11.67 -0.55 -28.32
C VAL A 152 12.84 0.31 -27.85
N THR A 153 13.49 1.01 -28.78
CA THR A 153 14.49 2.04 -28.46
C THR A 153 14.07 3.40 -28.99
N PHE A 154 14.55 4.48 -28.37
CA PHE A 154 14.23 5.85 -28.79
C PHE A 154 15.42 6.81 -28.58
N GLY A 155 15.38 7.96 -29.24
CA GLY A 155 16.43 8.99 -29.17
C GLY A 155 17.42 8.99 -30.35
N SER A 156 17.15 8.22 -31.39
CA SER A 156 17.99 8.15 -32.61
C SER A 156 17.86 9.35 -33.54
N GLY A 157 16.92 10.26 -33.29
CA GLY A 157 16.57 11.39 -34.17
C GLY A 157 15.64 11.01 -35.33
N GLY A 158 15.59 9.72 -35.70
CA GLY A 158 14.56 9.12 -36.57
C GLY A 158 13.41 8.47 -35.80
N GLY A 159 13.36 8.70 -34.47
CA GLY A 159 12.23 8.39 -33.62
C GLY A 159 12.37 7.13 -32.75
N GLY A 160 11.21 6.58 -32.36
CA GLY A 160 11.08 5.28 -31.69
C GLY A 160 11.18 4.11 -32.68
N VAL A 161 11.93 3.07 -32.34
CA VAL A 161 12.20 1.91 -33.22
C VAL A 161 12.02 0.59 -32.46
N PRO A 162 11.14 -0.33 -32.91
CA PRO A 162 11.04 -1.67 -32.35
C PRO A 162 12.25 -2.52 -32.78
N ILE A 163 13.06 -2.99 -31.83
CA ILE A 163 14.18 -3.91 -32.10
C ILE A 163 13.70 -5.37 -32.10
N VAL A 164 12.74 -5.72 -31.23
CA VAL A 164 12.06 -7.02 -31.27
C VAL A 164 10.60 -6.88 -30.88
N GLY A 165 9.72 -7.56 -31.62
CA GLY A 165 8.32 -7.76 -31.23
C GLY A 165 8.17 -8.72 -30.03
N MET A 166 6.94 -9.04 -29.66
CA MET A 166 6.65 -9.90 -28.50
C MET A 166 7.20 -11.32 -28.65
N THR A 167 8.31 -11.64 -27.98
CA THR A 167 8.94 -12.98 -27.95
C THR A 167 9.03 -13.54 -26.52
N THR A 168 9.09 -14.87 -26.37
CA THR A 168 9.22 -15.53 -25.05
C THR A 168 10.69 -15.58 -24.60
N LYS A 169 10.93 -15.93 -23.33
CA LYS A 169 12.29 -16.14 -22.79
C LYS A 169 13.13 -17.17 -23.55
N ALA A 170 12.48 -18.15 -24.19
CA ALA A 170 13.12 -19.24 -24.92
C ALA A 170 13.57 -18.86 -26.35
N TRP A 171 13.35 -17.61 -26.77
CA TRP A 171 13.75 -17.17 -28.12
C TRP A 171 15.28 -16.97 -28.22
N PRO A 172 15.99 -17.69 -29.11
CA PRO A 172 17.46 -17.69 -29.12
C PRO A 172 18.08 -16.36 -29.59
N GLY A 173 17.30 -15.45 -30.18
CA GLY A 173 17.79 -14.17 -30.68
C GLY A 173 18.10 -13.12 -29.61
N TRP A 174 17.75 -13.36 -28.34
CA TRP A 174 17.91 -12.37 -27.26
C TRP A 174 19.34 -11.85 -27.12
N GLY A 175 20.37 -12.71 -27.18
CA GLY A 175 21.77 -12.28 -27.10
C GLY A 175 22.15 -11.28 -28.20
N ASN A 176 21.73 -11.55 -29.45
CA ASN A 176 21.98 -10.68 -30.60
C ASN A 176 21.22 -9.34 -30.48
N VAL A 177 19.97 -9.38 -30.01
CA VAL A 177 19.15 -8.16 -29.79
C VAL A 177 19.71 -7.28 -28.69
N LEU A 178 20.14 -7.85 -27.56
CA LEU A 178 20.72 -7.05 -26.46
C LEU A 178 22.12 -6.53 -26.82
N GLY A 179 22.89 -7.27 -27.63
CA GLY A 179 24.16 -6.81 -28.20
C GLY A 179 24.02 -5.71 -29.27
N SER A 180 22.89 -5.67 -29.99
CA SER A 180 22.66 -4.66 -31.04
C SER A 180 22.26 -3.29 -30.51
N ILE A 181 21.69 -3.20 -29.29
CA ILE A 181 21.41 -1.92 -28.62
C ILE A 181 22.73 -1.14 -28.48
N LYS A 182 22.86 -0.03 -29.20
CA LYS A 182 24.07 0.81 -29.21
C LYS A 182 23.68 2.29 -29.06
N PRO A 183 24.41 3.07 -28.24
CA PRO A 183 24.15 4.49 -28.07
C PRO A 183 24.49 5.27 -29.35
N VAL A 184 23.62 6.21 -29.72
CA VAL A 184 23.73 7.03 -30.93
C VAL A 184 24.73 8.18 -30.69
N GLY A 185 25.38 8.62 -31.77
CA GLY A 185 26.37 9.71 -31.71
C GLY A 185 25.77 11.05 -31.30
N GLN A 186 26.63 11.99 -30.87
CA GLN A 186 26.28 13.30 -30.30
C GLN A 186 25.39 14.22 -31.19
N LYS A 187 25.10 13.85 -32.44
CA LYS A 187 24.23 14.63 -33.33
C LYS A 187 22.73 14.50 -33.02
N SER A 188 22.32 13.54 -32.18
CA SER A 188 20.93 13.42 -31.70
C SER A 188 20.82 13.73 -30.20
N HIS A 189 20.19 14.86 -29.89
CA HIS A 189 19.83 15.26 -28.52
C HIS A 189 18.32 15.12 -28.22
N ARG A 190 17.49 14.76 -29.21
CA ARG A 190 16.05 14.55 -29.02
C ARG A 190 15.77 13.12 -28.62
N ALA A 191 15.68 12.88 -27.31
CA ALA A 191 15.15 11.65 -26.72
C ALA A 191 13.75 11.92 -26.18
N ASP A 192 12.74 11.87 -27.06
CA ASP A 192 11.35 11.98 -26.62
C ASP A 192 10.84 10.65 -26.04
N VAL A 193 10.35 10.75 -24.81
CA VAL A 193 9.79 9.67 -24.00
C VAL A 193 8.39 9.29 -24.52
N VAL A 194 7.64 10.24 -25.08
CA VAL A 194 6.27 9.99 -25.56
C VAL A 194 6.29 9.23 -26.88
N GLU A 195 7.16 9.59 -27.82
CA GLU A 195 7.38 8.86 -29.07
C GLU A 195 7.79 7.40 -28.84
N GLY A 196 8.72 7.14 -27.91
CA GLY A 196 9.09 5.77 -27.51
C GLY A 196 7.92 4.98 -26.92
N ALA A 197 7.06 5.63 -26.12
CA ALA A 197 5.85 5.03 -25.58
C ALA A 197 4.78 4.78 -26.66
N ASN A 198 4.63 5.66 -27.65
CA ASN A 198 3.70 5.46 -28.77
C ASN A 198 4.08 4.25 -29.63
N VAL A 199 5.38 4.09 -29.96
CA VAL A 199 5.86 2.92 -30.72
C VAL A 199 5.71 1.61 -29.92
N ALA A 200 5.85 1.66 -28.59
CA ALA A 200 5.55 0.53 -27.72
C ALA A 200 4.05 0.19 -27.66
N MET A 201 3.17 1.21 -27.68
CA MET A 201 1.73 1.02 -27.85
C MET A 201 1.39 0.38 -29.20
N ASP A 202 2.03 0.82 -30.30
CA ASP A 202 1.81 0.24 -31.62
C ASP A 202 2.25 -1.24 -31.69
N LEU A 203 3.40 -1.58 -31.09
CA LEU A 203 3.86 -2.96 -30.93
C LEU A 203 2.85 -3.83 -30.15
N LEU A 204 2.31 -3.31 -29.04
CA LEU A 204 1.28 -3.99 -28.24
C LEU A 204 -0.09 -4.07 -28.94
N MET A 205 -0.38 -3.23 -29.93
CA MET A 205 -1.60 -3.30 -30.74
C MET A 205 -1.48 -4.20 -31.98
N GLN A 206 -0.27 -4.36 -32.53
CA GLN A 206 -0.02 -5.19 -33.73
C GLN A 206 0.24 -6.68 -33.41
N ARG A 207 0.33 -7.07 -32.14
CA ARG A 207 0.58 -8.47 -31.73
C ARG A 207 -0.58 -9.40 -32.15
N LYS A 208 -0.25 -10.54 -32.77
CA LYS A 208 -1.23 -11.56 -33.22
C LYS A 208 -1.98 -12.27 -32.09
N TYR A 209 -1.37 -12.36 -30.91
CA TYR A 209 -1.94 -12.98 -29.72
C TYR A 209 -1.75 -12.00 -28.55
N ASN A 210 -2.72 -11.94 -27.62
CA ASN A 210 -2.73 -11.05 -26.47
C ASN A 210 -2.58 -11.87 -25.18
N ASN A 211 -1.66 -11.50 -24.28
CA ASN A 211 -1.71 -11.95 -22.89
C ASN A 211 -2.66 -11.03 -22.07
N PRO A 212 -3.29 -11.50 -20.99
CA PRO A 212 -4.32 -10.71 -20.29
C PRO A 212 -3.79 -9.51 -19.48
N ILE A 213 -2.49 -9.48 -19.18
CA ILE A 213 -1.80 -8.33 -18.60
C ILE A 213 -0.90 -7.74 -19.69
N ALA A 214 -1.01 -6.44 -19.94
CA ALA A 214 -0.22 -5.73 -20.95
C ALA A 214 0.36 -4.43 -20.37
N THR A 215 1.69 -4.29 -20.41
CA THR A 215 2.41 -3.23 -19.71
C THR A 215 3.58 -2.69 -20.53
N ILE A 216 3.81 -1.38 -20.45
CA ILE A 216 5.01 -0.72 -20.95
C ILE A 216 5.92 -0.39 -19.75
N MET A 217 7.21 -0.72 -19.86
CA MET A 217 8.26 -0.30 -18.94
C MET A 217 9.14 0.75 -19.62
N LEU A 218 8.91 2.02 -19.27
CA LEU A 218 9.44 3.20 -19.95
C LEU A 218 10.63 3.79 -19.20
N ILE A 219 11.84 3.49 -19.69
CA ILE A 219 13.10 3.91 -19.09
C ILE A 219 13.56 5.22 -19.75
N SER A 220 14.05 6.20 -19.00
CA SER A 220 14.60 7.44 -19.58
C SER A 220 15.57 8.16 -18.66
N ASP A 221 16.66 8.71 -19.23
CA ASP A 221 17.56 9.68 -18.56
C ASP A 221 17.43 11.11 -19.12
N ALA A 222 16.43 11.35 -19.97
CA ALA A 222 16.28 12.56 -20.77
C ALA A 222 15.94 13.81 -19.93
N SER A 223 16.75 14.87 -20.10
CA SER A 223 16.51 16.21 -19.54
C SER A 223 15.50 17.04 -20.34
N THR A 224 15.05 16.53 -21.48
CA THR A 224 13.96 17.08 -22.30
C THR A 224 12.62 16.54 -21.86
N SER A 225 11.59 17.37 -21.96
CA SER A 225 10.20 17.03 -21.65
C SER A 225 9.34 17.64 -22.73
N ASP A 226 8.77 16.82 -23.60
CA ASP A 226 7.61 17.21 -24.39
C ASP A 226 6.34 16.83 -23.60
N ALA A 227 5.25 17.52 -23.89
CA ALA A 227 3.96 17.38 -23.21
C ALA A 227 2.80 17.32 -24.21
N ASP A 228 2.94 17.93 -25.39
CA ASP A 228 1.84 18.18 -26.33
C ASP A 228 1.26 16.90 -26.96
N SER A 229 1.96 15.78 -26.81
CA SER A 229 1.59 14.44 -27.31
C SER A 229 1.16 13.45 -26.20
N VAL A 230 1.25 13.81 -24.92
CA VAL A 230 1.00 12.90 -23.79
C VAL A 230 -0.44 12.40 -23.74
N ASP A 231 -1.41 13.30 -23.93
CA ASP A 231 -2.84 12.97 -23.95
C ASP A 231 -3.17 11.84 -24.91
N PHE A 232 -2.61 11.87 -26.13
CA PHE A 232 -2.85 10.86 -27.16
C PHE A 232 -2.39 9.47 -26.73
N VAL A 233 -1.17 9.35 -26.21
CA VAL A 233 -0.63 8.07 -25.72
C VAL A 233 -1.39 7.57 -24.51
N VAL A 234 -1.75 8.45 -23.57
CA VAL A 234 -2.55 8.10 -22.39
C VAL A 234 -3.94 7.59 -22.77
N SER A 235 -4.67 8.28 -23.67
CA SER A 235 -6.00 7.85 -24.10
C SER A 235 -5.97 6.52 -24.86
N ARG A 236 -4.95 6.28 -25.69
CA ARG A 236 -4.73 4.97 -26.33
C ARG A 236 -4.46 3.88 -25.30
N ALA A 237 -3.60 4.16 -24.31
CA ALA A 237 -3.25 3.21 -23.25
C ALA A 237 -4.44 2.85 -22.36
N GLU A 238 -5.24 3.83 -21.91
CA GLU A 238 -6.43 3.57 -21.11
C GLU A 238 -7.49 2.76 -21.88
N ALA A 239 -7.76 3.11 -23.15
CA ALA A 239 -8.69 2.37 -23.99
C ALA A 239 -8.24 0.92 -24.25
N ALA A 240 -6.92 0.70 -24.37
CA ALA A 240 -6.31 -0.62 -24.54
C ALA A 240 -6.08 -1.40 -23.24
N LYS A 241 -6.42 -0.84 -22.06
CA LYS A 241 -6.12 -1.38 -20.72
C LYS A 241 -4.61 -1.61 -20.47
N ILE A 242 -3.75 -0.83 -21.13
CA ILE A 242 -2.28 -0.91 -20.98
C ILE A 242 -1.81 0.07 -19.90
N THR A 243 -0.92 -0.40 -19.02
CA THR A 243 -0.30 0.42 -17.97
C THR A 243 1.11 0.86 -18.40
N ILE A 244 1.54 2.07 -18.07
CA ILE A 244 2.88 2.60 -18.40
C ILE A 244 3.67 2.85 -17.12
N HIS A 245 4.46 1.87 -16.69
CA HIS A 245 5.40 2.05 -15.58
C HIS A 245 6.64 2.81 -16.07
N SER A 246 7.03 3.89 -15.38
CA SER A 246 8.11 4.78 -15.84
C SER A 246 9.28 4.83 -14.85
N PHE A 247 10.50 4.80 -15.38
CA PHE A 247 11.76 4.70 -14.62
C PHE A 247 12.67 5.87 -14.98
N GLY A 248 12.61 6.94 -14.19
CA GLY A 248 13.41 8.15 -14.39
C GLY A 248 14.81 7.98 -13.83
N LEU A 249 15.82 7.92 -14.69
CA LEU A 249 17.21 7.63 -14.33
C LEU A 249 18.03 8.90 -14.07
N GLY A 250 18.78 8.89 -12.99
CA GLY A 250 19.81 9.89 -12.69
C GLY A 250 19.29 11.27 -12.31
N MET A 251 20.23 12.09 -11.82
CA MET A 251 19.99 13.49 -11.45
C MET A 251 19.61 14.40 -12.63
N THR A 252 19.75 13.99 -13.89
CA THR A 252 19.52 14.84 -15.08
C THR A 252 18.13 14.77 -15.69
N HIS A 253 17.39 13.67 -15.54
CA HIS A 253 16.10 13.53 -16.21
C HIS A 253 15.03 14.49 -15.68
N LYS A 254 14.00 14.78 -16.48
CA LYS A 254 12.79 15.49 -16.03
C LYS A 254 11.68 14.49 -15.66
N PRO A 255 11.09 14.57 -14.45
CA PRO A 255 10.12 13.58 -13.99
C PRO A 255 8.70 13.85 -14.50
N ASP A 256 8.34 15.08 -14.86
CA ASP A 256 6.94 15.53 -14.93
C ASP A 256 6.13 14.75 -15.99
N THR A 257 6.61 14.68 -17.25
CA THR A 257 6.03 13.84 -18.33
C THR A 257 5.93 12.35 -17.93
N MET A 258 6.93 11.83 -17.21
CA MET A 258 7.00 10.42 -16.80
C MET A 258 6.01 10.09 -15.67
N ILE A 259 5.78 11.04 -14.77
CA ILE A 259 4.76 10.95 -13.72
C ILE A 259 3.37 11.05 -14.35
N GLU A 260 3.16 11.91 -15.34
CA GLU A 260 1.86 12.03 -15.99
C GLU A 260 1.46 10.74 -16.74
N LEU A 261 2.33 10.24 -17.63
CA LEU A 261 2.11 9.00 -18.38
C LEU A 261 1.76 7.82 -17.45
N SER A 262 2.47 7.68 -16.34
CA SER A 262 2.27 6.58 -15.39
C SER A 262 1.02 6.76 -14.51
N THR A 263 0.81 7.96 -13.96
CA THR A 263 -0.32 8.24 -13.07
C THR A 263 -1.65 8.12 -13.82
N ARG A 264 -1.74 8.67 -15.03
CA ARG A 264 -2.98 8.63 -15.83
C ARG A 264 -3.28 7.21 -16.36
N THR A 265 -2.25 6.40 -16.63
CA THR A 265 -2.41 4.96 -16.96
C THR A 265 -2.47 4.03 -15.74
N LYS A 266 -2.71 4.58 -14.54
CA LYS A 266 -2.92 3.84 -13.27
C LYS A 266 -1.73 2.98 -12.81
N ALA A 267 -0.55 3.26 -13.37
CA ALA A 267 0.75 2.65 -13.06
C ALA A 267 1.47 3.42 -11.93
N SER A 268 2.81 3.38 -11.91
CA SER A 268 3.64 4.24 -11.04
C SER A 268 4.90 4.72 -11.76
N TYR A 269 5.33 5.94 -11.43
CA TYR A 269 6.69 6.43 -11.66
C TYR A 269 7.63 5.94 -10.55
N THR A 270 8.84 5.56 -10.92
CA THR A 270 9.95 5.21 -10.02
C THR A 270 11.14 6.12 -10.34
N TYR A 271 11.63 6.86 -9.34
CA TYR A 271 12.94 7.52 -9.45
C TYR A 271 14.04 6.47 -9.27
N VAL A 272 15.02 6.44 -10.16
CA VAL A 272 16.19 5.55 -10.09
C VAL A 272 17.44 6.42 -10.07
N LYS A 273 17.92 6.76 -8.86
CA LYS A 273 19.03 7.71 -8.66
C LYS A 273 20.31 7.27 -9.36
N ASP A 274 20.69 6.01 -9.20
CA ASP A 274 21.92 5.44 -9.74
C ASP A 274 21.64 4.27 -10.67
N TRP A 275 22.41 4.16 -11.77
CA TRP A 275 22.15 3.20 -12.85
C TRP A 275 22.24 1.74 -12.41
N MET A 276 23.04 1.45 -11.37
CA MET A 276 23.15 0.11 -10.79
C MET A 276 21.85 -0.33 -10.12
N MET A 277 20.99 0.59 -9.66
CA MET A 277 19.69 0.29 -9.07
C MET A 277 18.62 -0.10 -10.11
N LEU A 278 18.87 0.13 -11.41
CA LEU A 278 17.88 -0.12 -12.47
C LEU A 278 17.42 -1.58 -12.51
N ARG A 279 18.34 -2.52 -12.33
CA ARG A 279 18.06 -3.96 -12.32
C ARG A 279 17.07 -4.32 -11.21
N GLU A 280 17.28 -3.82 -10.00
CA GLU A 280 16.40 -4.03 -8.85
C GLU A 280 15.02 -3.38 -9.06
N CYS A 281 14.96 -2.18 -9.63
CA CYS A 281 13.70 -1.47 -9.89
C CYS A 281 12.83 -2.19 -10.92
N LEU A 282 13.43 -2.68 -12.02
CA LEU A 282 12.75 -3.48 -13.03
C LEU A 282 12.34 -4.85 -12.48
N ALA A 283 13.21 -5.50 -11.69
CA ALA A 283 12.93 -6.77 -11.04
C ALA A 283 11.71 -6.70 -10.12
N GLY A 284 11.69 -5.73 -9.20
CA GLY A 284 10.57 -5.54 -8.27
C GLY A 284 9.27 -5.21 -9.01
N CYS A 285 9.32 -4.39 -10.06
CA CYS A 285 8.15 -4.07 -10.86
C CYS A 285 7.61 -5.28 -11.63
N LEU A 286 8.47 -6.09 -12.26
CA LEU A 286 8.08 -7.36 -12.89
C LEU A 286 7.49 -8.34 -11.86
N GLY A 287 8.07 -8.41 -10.67
CA GLY A 287 7.57 -9.22 -9.56
C GLY A 287 6.16 -8.82 -9.10
N ALA A 288 5.82 -7.53 -9.16
CA ALA A 288 4.47 -7.04 -8.91
C ALA A 288 3.48 -7.34 -10.05
N MET A 289 3.94 -7.52 -11.29
CA MET A 289 3.09 -8.00 -12.39
C MET A 289 2.84 -9.52 -12.25
N GLN A 290 3.88 -10.30 -11.97
CA GLN A 290 3.82 -11.75 -11.78
C GLN A 290 3.07 -12.19 -10.50
N THR A 291 2.51 -11.24 -9.74
CA THR A 291 1.63 -11.52 -8.58
C THR A 291 0.30 -10.77 -8.62
N LEU A 292 -0.06 -10.19 -9.77
CA LEU A 292 -1.34 -9.52 -10.00
C LEU A 292 -2.49 -10.55 -9.88
N SER A 293 -3.48 -10.26 -9.03
CA SER A 293 -4.58 -11.17 -8.68
C SER A 293 -5.97 -10.60 -8.98
N HIS A 294 -6.12 -9.28 -9.05
CA HIS A 294 -7.37 -8.61 -9.44
C HIS A 294 -7.07 -7.39 -10.32
N GLN A 295 -7.73 -7.27 -11.48
CA GLN A 295 -7.61 -6.09 -12.36
C GLN A 295 -8.66 -5.01 -12.05
N ASN A 296 -8.29 -3.74 -12.22
CA ASN A 296 -9.17 -2.57 -12.20
C ASN A 296 -10.16 -2.55 -11.01
N VAL A 297 -9.66 -2.81 -9.80
CA VAL A 297 -10.50 -2.95 -8.61
C VAL A 297 -11.13 -1.62 -8.22
N LYS A 298 -12.43 -1.66 -7.90
CA LYS A 298 -13.27 -0.51 -7.59
C LYS A 298 -14.09 -0.78 -6.33
N LEU A 299 -13.93 0.10 -5.33
CA LEU A 299 -14.74 0.15 -4.12
C LEU A 299 -16.00 0.98 -4.39
N LYS A 300 -17.16 0.34 -4.41
CA LYS A 300 -18.47 0.98 -4.51
C LYS A 300 -19.00 1.25 -3.11
N LEU A 301 -19.43 2.48 -2.89
CA LEU A 301 -19.95 2.97 -1.62
C LEU A 301 -21.35 3.51 -1.85
N LYS A 302 -22.34 2.94 -1.14
CA LYS A 302 -23.74 3.36 -1.22
C LYS A 302 -24.22 3.77 0.18
N LEU A 303 -24.95 4.87 0.27
CA LEU A 303 -25.71 5.25 1.46
C LEU A 303 -27.10 4.63 1.31
N PRO A 304 -27.51 3.67 2.15
CA PRO A 304 -28.80 2.98 1.99
C PRO A 304 -30.00 3.92 2.10
N GLU A 305 -31.16 3.39 1.73
CA GLU A 305 -32.45 4.03 2.04
C GLU A 305 -32.65 4.08 3.57
N GLY A 306 -33.37 5.10 4.05
CA GLY A 306 -33.43 5.44 5.48
C GLY A 306 -32.14 6.07 6.06
N SER A 307 -31.02 6.09 5.34
CA SER A 307 -29.76 6.60 5.92
C SER A 307 -29.74 8.14 6.11
N PRO A 308 -29.40 8.65 7.30
CA PRO A 308 -29.19 10.09 7.56
C PRO A 308 -27.81 10.61 7.11
N ALA A 309 -26.94 9.71 6.61
CA ALA A 309 -25.59 10.05 6.18
C ALA A 309 -25.52 10.78 4.83
N LYS A 310 -24.47 11.59 4.64
CA LYS A 310 -24.07 12.22 3.37
C LYS A 310 -22.55 12.16 3.19
N PHE A 311 -22.05 11.88 1.98
CA PHE A 311 -20.62 11.80 1.69
C PHE A 311 -19.93 13.17 1.74
N HIS A 312 -19.20 13.48 2.81
CA HIS A 312 -18.33 14.66 2.88
C HIS A 312 -17.10 14.47 1.97
N LYS A 313 -16.15 13.66 2.41
CA LYS A 313 -14.86 13.43 1.74
C LYS A 313 -14.58 11.94 1.64
N ILE A 314 -13.97 11.52 0.53
CA ILE A 314 -13.40 10.19 0.32
C ILE A 314 -11.94 10.44 -0.08
N SER A 315 -10.99 9.62 0.36
CA SER A 315 -9.55 9.81 0.10
C SER A 315 -8.76 8.50 0.19
N GLY A 316 -7.59 8.44 -0.45
CA GLY A 316 -6.75 7.23 -0.46
C GLY A 316 -7.08 6.22 -1.57
N ALA A 317 -7.73 6.68 -2.64
CA ALA A 317 -7.96 5.94 -3.89
C ALA A 317 -7.39 6.73 -5.08
N LEU A 318 -7.14 6.08 -6.22
CA LEU A 318 -6.52 6.70 -7.40
C LEU A 318 -7.43 7.74 -8.08
N GLN A 319 -8.72 7.41 -8.17
CA GLN A 319 -9.78 8.28 -8.69
C GLN A 319 -11.06 8.03 -7.88
N ILE A 320 -11.88 9.07 -7.73
CA ILE A 320 -13.12 9.02 -6.94
C ILE A 320 -14.23 9.71 -7.73
N THR A 321 -15.32 8.98 -7.98
CA THR A 321 -16.49 9.45 -8.72
C THR A 321 -17.71 9.42 -7.80
N LYS A 322 -18.30 10.58 -7.48
CA LYS A 322 -19.60 10.65 -6.78
C LYS A 322 -20.72 10.74 -7.82
N ARG A 323 -21.83 10.02 -7.62
CA ARG A 323 -23.05 10.15 -8.45
C ARG A 323 -23.77 11.46 -8.09
N ALA A 324 -24.47 12.05 -9.07
CA ALA A 324 -25.28 13.27 -8.88
C ALA A 324 -26.35 13.15 -7.78
N THR A 325 -26.78 11.94 -7.43
CA THR A 325 -27.70 11.64 -6.31
C THR A 325 -27.10 11.95 -4.93
N GLY A 326 -25.77 12.07 -4.81
CA GLY A 326 -25.06 12.18 -3.52
C GLY A 326 -25.12 10.93 -2.63
N ARG A 327 -25.90 9.91 -3.02
CA ARG A 327 -26.11 8.64 -2.30
C ARG A 327 -25.14 7.53 -2.72
N ASP A 328 -24.52 7.63 -3.89
CA ASP A 328 -23.58 6.63 -4.42
C ASP A 328 -22.22 7.26 -4.74
N ALA A 329 -21.13 6.54 -4.47
CA ALA A 329 -19.77 6.89 -4.88
C ALA A 329 -18.96 5.64 -5.26
N GLU A 330 -17.98 5.81 -6.16
CA GLU A 330 -17.04 4.78 -6.57
C GLU A 330 -15.61 5.29 -6.37
N ALA A 331 -14.74 4.45 -5.80
CA ALA A 331 -13.34 4.74 -5.55
C ALA A 331 -12.47 3.69 -6.25
N SER A 332 -11.74 4.11 -7.29
CA SER A 332 -10.87 3.25 -8.10
C SER A 332 -9.56 2.98 -7.37
N LEU A 333 -9.28 1.71 -7.08
CA LEU A 333 -8.06 1.21 -6.45
C LEU A 333 -7.01 0.74 -7.49
N GLY A 334 -7.49 0.47 -8.72
CA GLY A 334 -6.69 -0.11 -9.81
C GLY A 334 -6.32 -1.56 -9.51
N ASP A 335 -5.27 -2.07 -10.13
CA ASP A 335 -4.90 -3.49 -9.98
C ASP A 335 -4.32 -3.80 -8.60
N LEU A 336 -4.66 -4.98 -8.07
CA LEU A 336 -4.17 -5.51 -6.81
C LEU A 336 -3.39 -6.82 -7.03
N ARG A 337 -2.37 -7.02 -6.19
CA ARG A 337 -1.50 -8.20 -6.14
C ARG A 337 -1.84 -9.07 -4.94
N PHE A 338 -1.38 -10.33 -4.94
CA PHE A 338 -1.37 -11.12 -3.72
C PHE A 338 -0.53 -10.42 -2.62
N GLY A 339 -1.18 -10.17 -1.48
CA GLY A 339 -0.61 -9.41 -0.36
C GLY A 339 -0.92 -7.90 -0.38
N ASP A 340 -1.53 -7.35 -1.44
CA ASP A 340 -1.94 -5.95 -1.44
C ASP A 340 -3.08 -5.69 -0.42
N LYS A 341 -2.93 -4.59 0.34
CA LYS A 341 -4.00 -3.98 1.13
C LYS A 341 -4.10 -2.50 0.73
N ARG A 342 -5.33 -1.98 0.62
CA ARG A 342 -5.60 -0.56 0.32
C ARG A 342 -6.62 0.01 1.28
N ASP A 343 -6.27 1.09 1.96
CA ASP A 343 -7.10 1.76 2.96
C ASP A 343 -7.71 3.05 2.37
N VAL A 344 -9.04 3.05 2.21
CA VAL A 344 -9.81 4.23 1.76
C VAL A 344 -10.44 4.92 2.97
N LEU A 345 -10.12 6.20 3.17
CA LEU A 345 -10.69 7.03 4.22
C LEU A 345 -12.01 7.66 3.74
N VAL A 346 -13.12 7.27 4.36
CA VAL A 346 -14.45 7.84 4.11
C VAL A 346 -14.86 8.72 5.29
N GLN A 347 -15.34 9.93 5.01
CA GLN A 347 -15.91 10.85 5.98
C GLN A 347 -17.36 11.14 5.60
N LEU A 348 -18.27 10.84 6.53
CA LEU A 348 -19.70 11.11 6.41
C LEU A 348 -20.07 12.33 7.27
N VAL A 349 -21.07 13.10 6.84
CA VAL A 349 -21.86 13.95 7.73
C VAL A 349 -23.14 13.17 8.04
N ILE A 350 -23.45 12.99 9.32
CA ILE A 350 -24.77 12.51 9.75
C ILE A 350 -25.60 13.76 10.04
N VAL A 351 -26.77 13.89 9.41
CA VAL A 351 -27.75 14.92 9.76
C VAL A 351 -28.64 14.34 10.86
N PRO A 352 -28.88 15.05 11.98
CA PRO A 352 -29.82 14.55 12.99
C PRO A 352 -31.26 14.58 12.46
N ASP A 353 -31.97 13.47 12.65
CA ASP A 353 -33.36 13.31 12.21
C ASP A 353 -34.35 14.05 13.14
N ASN A 354 -34.56 15.33 12.83
CA ASN A 354 -35.67 16.12 13.40
C ASN A 354 -37.06 15.66 12.91
N THR A 355 -37.11 14.74 11.95
CA THR A 355 -38.34 14.13 11.38
C THR A 355 -39.09 13.24 12.38
N SER A 356 -38.46 12.82 13.47
CA SER A 356 -39.13 12.15 14.60
C SER A 356 -40.04 13.10 15.42
N GLN A 357 -40.16 14.38 15.04
CA GLN A 357 -41.22 15.30 15.46
C GLN A 357 -42.31 15.50 14.40
N GLU A 358 -42.36 14.70 13.34
CA GLU A 358 -43.61 14.50 12.62
C GLU A 358 -44.60 13.87 13.60
N GLN A 359 -45.65 14.64 13.95
CA GLN A 359 -46.64 14.20 14.92
C GLN A 359 -47.35 12.97 14.35
N LEU A 360 -47.10 11.80 14.93
CA LEU A 360 -48.00 10.66 14.83
C LEU A 360 -49.42 11.22 15.06
N PRO A 361 -50.36 11.07 14.10
CA PRO A 361 -51.72 11.54 14.29
C PRO A 361 -52.23 10.95 15.59
N GLN A 362 -52.55 11.80 16.59
CA GLN A 362 -52.89 11.31 17.92
C GLN A 362 -54.05 10.34 17.81
N ASP A 363 -53.78 9.06 18.01
CA ASP A 363 -54.77 8.03 17.82
C ASP A 363 -55.92 8.31 18.80
N PRO A 364 -57.19 8.42 18.36
CA PRO A 364 -58.27 8.85 19.24
C PRO A 364 -58.39 7.99 20.50
N TRP A 365 -57.92 6.74 20.42
CA TRP A 365 -57.81 5.79 21.52
C TRP A 365 -56.78 6.19 22.60
N ASP A 366 -55.62 6.76 22.27
CA ASP A 366 -54.62 7.15 23.28
C ASP A 366 -55.16 8.23 24.23
N ASN A 367 -55.89 9.21 23.69
CA ASN A 367 -56.56 10.24 24.50
C ASN A 367 -57.70 9.65 25.38
N ILE A 368 -58.36 8.58 24.92
CA ILE A 368 -59.40 7.89 25.69
C ILE A 368 -58.78 7.02 26.80
N VAL A 369 -57.70 6.28 26.49
CA VAL A 369 -56.97 5.46 27.47
C VAL A 369 -56.34 6.33 28.55
N SER A 370 -55.62 7.40 28.17
CA SER A 370 -55.06 8.35 29.14
C SER A 370 -56.15 9.05 29.98
N GLY A 371 -57.33 9.28 29.41
CA GLY A 371 -58.50 9.77 30.13
C GLY A 371 -59.10 8.76 31.13
N LEU A 372 -58.96 7.45 30.89
CA LEU A 372 -59.33 6.39 31.83
C LEU A 372 -58.26 6.18 32.92
N GLU A 373 -56.98 6.22 32.55
CA GLU A 373 -55.84 6.15 33.49
C GLU A 373 -55.90 7.30 34.51
N ALA A 374 -56.28 8.50 34.08
CA ALA A 374 -56.52 9.65 34.97
C ALA A 374 -57.68 9.46 35.97
N LEU A 375 -58.49 8.40 35.80
CA LEU A 375 -59.61 8.04 36.69
C LEU A 375 -59.35 6.75 37.50
N GLY A 376 -58.33 5.97 37.13
CA GLY A 376 -57.91 4.73 37.81
C GLY A 376 -56.75 4.98 38.78
N GLY A 377 -57.03 4.91 40.08
CA GLY A 377 -56.04 5.26 41.11
C GLY A 377 -54.85 4.28 41.20
N ALA A 378 -53.63 4.85 41.23
CA ALA A 378 -52.41 4.27 41.79
C ALA A 378 -52.16 2.76 41.56
N GLY A 379 -52.01 2.37 40.30
CA GLY A 379 -51.35 1.10 39.95
C GLY A 379 -49.83 1.24 40.06
N ASP A 380 -49.18 0.45 40.91
CA ASP A 380 -47.73 0.34 40.96
C ASP A 380 -47.26 -0.49 39.76
N GLY A 381 -46.70 0.19 38.76
CA GLY A 381 -46.35 -0.37 37.45
C GLY A 381 -44.97 0.07 37.02
N ASP A 382 -43.97 -0.74 37.32
CA ASP A 382 -42.57 -0.56 36.89
C ASP A 382 -42.42 -0.91 35.39
N ASP A 383 -43.19 -0.21 34.56
CA ASP A 383 -43.28 -0.39 33.13
C ASP A 383 -42.06 0.27 32.47
N GLN A 384 -40.92 -0.38 32.67
CA GLN A 384 -39.60 -0.07 32.15
C GLN A 384 -39.62 -0.20 30.62
N ARG A 385 -40.28 0.76 29.96
CA ARG A 385 -40.50 0.80 28.51
C ARG A 385 -39.18 0.50 27.80
N VAL A 386 -39.13 -0.65 27.16
CA VAL A 386 -37.99 -1.08 26.34
C VAL A 386 -37.95 -0.17 25.11
N THR A 387 -37.32 1.00 25.26
CA THR A 387 -37.10 1.93 24.16
C THR A 387 -36.37 1.19 23.05
N SER A 388 -37.07 0.98 21.93
CA SER A 388 -36.59 0.20 20.80
C SER A 388 -35.26 0.76 20.31
N VAL A 389 -34.22 -0.04 20.44
CA VAL A 389 -32.86 0.30 20.02
C VAL A 389 -32.81 0.19 18.49
N GLU A 390 -32.84 1.33 17.81
CA GLU A 390 -32.90 1.38 16.35
C GLU A 390 -31.49 1.27 15.73
N GLU A 391 -31.29 0.30 14.84
CA GLU A 391 -30.08 0.18 14.03
C GLU A 391 -30.23 0.91 12.69
N VAL A 392 -29.62 2.09 12.59
CA VAL A 392 -29.73 2.94 11.41
C VAL A 392 -28.57 2.65 10.43
N PRO A 393 -28.85 2.24 9.17
CA PRO A 393 -27.82 1.96 8.19
C PRO A 393 -27.11 3.24 7.72
N LEU A 394 -25.78 3.33 7.88
CA LEU A 394 -25.00 4.49 7.42
C LEU A 394 -24.44 4.31 6.01
N ILE A 395 -23.75 3.19 5.76
CA ILE A 395 -22.99 2.99 4.52
C ILE A 395 -22.80 1.52 4.21
N GLN A 396 -23.08 1.16 2.96
CA GLN A 396 -22.80 -0.13 2.36
C GLN A 396 -21.54 -0.02 1.48
N ALA A 397 -20.65 -1.00 1.58
CA ALA A 397 -19.41 -1.09 0.82
C ALA A 397 -19.36 -2.42 0.04
N ASP A 398 -19.02 -2.34 -1.24
CA ASP A 398 -18.86 -3.46 -2.17
C ASP A 398 -17.55 -3.30 -2.95
N LEU A 399 -16.90 -4.40 -3.35
CA LEU A 399 -15.75 -4.38 -4.25
C LEU A 399 -16.13 -5.07 -5.54
N THR A 400 -15.77 -4.46 -6.68
CA THR A 400 -15.87 -5.09 -8.00
C THR A 400 -14.53 -5.02 -8.73
N TRP A 401 -14.24 -6.03 -9.54
CA TRP A 401 -12.97 -6.20 -10.24
C TRP A 401 -13.13 -6.97 -11.54
N GLY A 402 -12.19 -6.82 -12.47
CA GLY A 402 -12.14 -7.64 -13.68
C GLY A 402 -11.58 -9.03 -13.38
N ASP A 403 -12.21 -10.08 -13.94
CA ASP A 403 -11.59 -11.41 -14.02
C ASP A 403 -10.45 -11.34 -15.06
N ILE A 404 -9.24 -11.64 -14.60
CA ILE A 404 -8.03 -11.55 -15.42
C ILE A 404 -8.00 -12.65 -16.49
N LEU A 405 -8.70 -13.78 -16.29
CA LEU A 405 -8.75 -14.88 -17.26
C LEU A 405 -9.91 -14.73 -18.25
N ARG A 406 -10.82 -13.77 -18.04
CA ARG A 406 -12.07 -13.59 -18.80
C ARG A 406 -12.33 -12.10 -19.02
N ASP A 407 -11.66 -11.51 -20.00
CA ASP A 407 -11.79 -10.07 -20.28
C ASP A 407 -13.26 -9.66 -20.52
N GLY A 408 -13.59 -8.45 -20.05
CA GLY A 408 -14.93 -7.90 -20.04
C GLY A 408 -15.85 -8.41 -18.92
N THR A 409 -15.52 -9.52 -18.25
CA THR A 409 -16.34 -10.00 -17.13
C THR A 409 -15.93 -9.35 -15.80
N LEU A 410 -16.93 -8.97 -15.00
CA LEU A 410 -16.76 -8.32 -13.71
C LEU A 410 -17.24 -9.23 -12.58
N SER A 411 -16.34 -9.46 -11.62
CA SER A 411 -16.63 -10.11 -10.35
C SER A 411 -16.96 -9.07 -9.27
N HIS A 412 -17.65 -9.51 -8.23
CA HIS A 412 -18.10 -8.68 -7.10
C HIS A 412 -18.01 -9.46 -5.79
N LEU A 413 -18.09 -8.79 -4.63
CA LEU A 413 -18.14 -9.51 -3.35
C LEU A 413 -19.44 -10.32 -3.23
N PRO A 414 -19.39 -11.59 -2.78
CA PRO A 414 -20.60 -12.40 -2.59
C PRO A 414 -21.51 -11.86 -1.48
N ARG A 415 -20.97 -11.02 -0.58
CA ARG A 415 -21.71 -10.28 0.44
C ARG A 415 -21.10 -8.88 0.60
N PRO A 416 -21.79 -7.79 0.25
CA PRO A 416 -21.33 -6.43 0.53
C PRO A 416 -21.40 -6.15 2.04
N SER A 417 -20.47 -5.37 2.57
CA SER A 417 -20.42 -5.02 4.00
C SER A 417 -21.32 -3.83 4.31
N LEU A 418 -22.19 -3.94 5.31
CA LEU A 418 -23.01 -2.84 5.81
C LEU A 418 -22.46 -2.34 7.16
N LEU A 419 -22.26 -1.03 7.28
CA LEU A 419 -22.08 -0.34 8.56
C LEU A 419 -23.41 0.31 8.93
N ALA A 420 -24.05 -0.22 9.97
CA ALA A 420 -25.12 0.45 10.72
C ALA A 420 -24.54 1.09 12.00
N ILE A 421 -25.31 2.00 12.60
CA ILE A 421 -25.06 2.46 13.98
C ILE A 421 -26.30 2.27 14.83
N THR A 422 -26.08 1.94 16.09
CA THR A 422 -27.11 1.92 17.13
C THR A 422 -27.46 3.36 17.52
N MET A 423 -28.68 3.79 17.26
CA MET A 423 -29.19 5.07 17.75
C MET A 423 -29.63 4.91 19.21
N LEU A 424 -28.97 5.64 20.11
CA LEU A 424 -29.41 5.72 21.50
C LEU A 424 -30.65 6.62 21.59
N PRO A 425 -31.68 6.22 22.35
CA PRO A 425 -32.89 7.03 22.52
C PRO A 425 -32.58 8.44 23.04
N ALA A 426 -33.26 9.44 22.49
CA ALA A 426 -33.14 10.82 22.95
C ALA A 426 -33.71 10.94 24.37
N GLN A 427 -32.82 10.97 25.39
CA GLN A 427 -33.24 11.10 26.79
C GLN A 427 -34.11 12.34 27.00
N ALA A 428 -35.38 12.09 27.34
CA ALA A 428 -36.36 13.15 27.48
C ALA A 428 -35.98 14.13 28.60
N LYS A 429 -35.76 15.40 28.22
CA LYS A 429 -35.62 16.55 29.12
C LYS A 429 -34.47 16.45 30.16
N ASN A 430 -33.23 16.31 29.72
CA ASN A 430 -32.11 16.84 30.51
C ASN A 430 -31.18 17.74 29.68
N LYS A 431 -31.43 19.06 29.76
CA LYS A 431 -30.98 20.09 28.80
C LYS A 431 -29.46 20.36 28.79
N ASN A 432 -28.69 19.70 29.67
CA ASN A 432 -27.26 19.87 29.85
C ASN A 432 -26.42 18.60 29.51
N SER A 433 -27.04 17.49 29.08
CA SER A 433 -26.39 16.17 29.07
C SER A 433 -25.29 15.98 27.99
N TRP A 434 -25.44 16.57 26.79
CA TRP A 434 -24.52 16.36 25.66
C TRP A 434 -23.11 16.98 25.81
N ALA A 435 -22.78 17.53 26.98
CA ALA A 435 -21.43 17.93 27.37
C ALA A 435 -20.66 16.84 28.15
N GLY A 436 -21.33 15.73 28.53
CA GLY A 436 -20.80 14.74 29.49
C GLY A 436 -20.36 13.39 28.93
N SER A 437 -20.65 13.06 27.67
CA SER A 437 -20.18 11.81 27.07
C SER A 437 -18.66 11.88 26.79
N PRO A 438 -17.82 10.96 27.30
CA PRO A 438 -16.40 10.96 26.98
C PRO A 438 -16.19 10.78 25.47
N PRO A 439 -15.28 11.53 24.84
CA PRO A 439 -15.07 11.46 23.40
C PRO A 439 -14.62 10.05 23.00
N ILE A 440 -15.36 9.41 22.10
CA ILE A 440 -15.04 8.07 21.59
C ILE A 440 -13.61 8.12 21.01
N PRO A 441 -12.66 7.30 21.52
CA PRO A 441 -11.28 7.36 21.08
C PRO A 441 -11.18 7.01 19.58
N PRO A 442 -10.44 7.78 18.78
CA PRO A 442 -10.43 7.59 17.33
C PRO A 442 -9.75 6.26 16.97
N HIS A 443 -10.45 5.43 16.20
CA HIS A 443 -9.99 4.10 15.83
C HIS A 443 -8.58 4.14 15.20
N PRO A 444 -7.59 3.36 15.69
CA PRO A 444 -6.18 3.59 15.36
C PRO A 444 -5.86 3.56 13.85
N HIS A 445 -6.46 2.66 13.08
CA HIS A 445 -6.27 2.62 11.62
C HIS A 445 -6.82 3.87 10.90
N ILE A 446 -7.85 4.54 11.43
CA ILE A 446 -8.33 5.82 10.91
C ILE A 446 -7.32 6.93 11.18
N VAL A 447 -6.70 6.93 12.37
CA VAL A 447 -5.62 7.88 12.72
C VAL A 447 -4.39 7.65 11.83
N GLN A 448 -3.95 6.41 11.68
CA GLN A 448 -2.82 6.06 10.81
C GLN A 448 -3.05 6.48 9.35
N ARG A 449 -4.20 6.12 8.75
CA ARG A 449 -4.46 6.49 7.35
C ARG A 449 -4.64 8.01 7.17
N ARG A 450 -5.08 8.73 8.22
CA ARG A 450 -5.03 10.21 8.24
C ARG A 450 -3.60 10.74 8.29
N MET A 451 -2.68 10.14 9.05
CA MET A 451 -1.25 10.52 9.06
C MET A 451 -0.59 10.32 7.69
N GLU A 452 -0.81 9.16 7.06
CA GLU A 452 -0.32 8.85 5.71
C GLU A 452 -0.79 9.92 4.69
N LEU A 453 -2.11 10.14 4.63
CA LEU A 453 -2.70 11.11 3.69
C LEU A 453 -2.31 12.56 4.00
N LEU A 454 -2.13 12.93 5.27
CA LEU A 454 -1.62 14.24 5.68
C LEU A 454 -0.19 14.43 5.18
N THR A 455 0.69 13.46 5.39
CA THR A 455 2.10 13.54 4.95
C THR A 455 2.20 13.73 3.44
N SER A 456 1.43 12.96 2.67
CA SER A 456 1.37 13.07 1.21
C SER A 456 0.86 14.44 0.72
N ASP A 457 -0.19 14.98 1.35
CA ASP A 457 -0.73 16.32 1.07
C ASP A 457 0.28 17.42 1.43
N MET A 458 0.92 17.36 2.61
CA MET A 458 1.89 18.37 3.05
C MET A 458 3.17 18.37 2.19
N LEU A 459 3.67 17.20 1.77
CA LEU A 459 4.76 17.11 0.79
C LEU A 459 4.36 17.73 -0.56
N THR A 460 3.13 17.48 -1.04
CA THR A 460 2.60 18.07 -2.29
C THR A 460 2.49 19.60 -2.20
N ARG A 461 2.04 20.13 -1.05
CA ARG A 461 2.00 21.57 -0.79
C ARG A 461 3.39 22.17 -0.65
N ALA A 462 4.34 21.47 -0.03
CA ALA A 462 5.73 21.90 0.08
C ALA A 462 6.39 22.03 -1.30
N LEU A 463 6.19 21.07 -2.21
CA LEU A 463 6.60 21.20 -3.62
C LEU A 463 5.97 22.43 -4.31
N THR A 464 4.70 22.72 -4.01
CA THR A 464 3.97 23.88 -4.55
C THR A 464 4.45 25.22 -3.96
N LEU A 465 5.02 25.22 -2.75
CA LEU A 465 5.66 26.39 -2.14
C LEU A 465 7.07 26.60 -2.73
N VAL A 466 7.85 25.54 -2.88
CA VAL A 466 9.19 25.56 -3.51
C VAL A 466 9.11 26.05 -4.96
N SER A 467 8.13 25.59 -5.76
CA SER A 467 7.95 26.08 -7.14
C SER A 467 7.54 27.56 -7.23
N ARG A 468 7.12 28.17 -6.12
CA ARG A 468 6.85 29.61 -5.96
C ARG A 468 7.99 30.36 -5.27
N GLY A 469 9.14 29.72 -5.05
CA GLY A 469 10.30 30.28 -4.36
C GLY A 469 10.18 30.37 -2.83
N GLN A 470 9.09 29.86 -2.24
CA GLN A 470 8.76 30.02 -0.82
C GLN A 470 9.36 28.89 0.04
N HIS A 471 10.67 28.68 -0.08
CA HIS A 471 11.43 27.59 0.53
C HIS A 471 11.28 27.55 2.06
N ASP A 472 11.39 28.69 2.75
CA ASP A 472 11.27 28.75 4.21
C ASP A 472 9.89 28.31 4.70
N ARG A 473 8.82 28.70 3.98
CA ARG A 473 7.45 28.27 4.28
C ARG A 473 7.27 26.78 4.04
N ALA A 474 7.92 26.21 3.02
CA ALA A 474 7.91 24.78 2.77
C ALA A 474 8.64 24.01 3.90
N HIS A 475 9.79 24.53 4.34
CA HIS A 475 10.57 23.99 5.46
C HIS A 475 9.78 24.04 6.79
N THR A 476 9.14 25.17 7.11
CA THR A 476 8.27 25.28 8.30
C THR A 476 7.09 24.32 8.22
N LEU A 477 6.38 24.25 7.09
CA LEU A 477 5.23 23.36 6.90
C LEU A 477 5.58 21.88 7.15
N LEU A 478 6.72 21.41 6.64
CA LEU A 478 7.15 20.02 6.85
C LEU A 478 7.63 19.77 8.29
N ASN A 479 8.26 20.75 8.96
CA ASN A 479 8.61 20.63 10.38
C ASN A 479 7.37 20.60 11.30
N GLU A 480 6.36 21.44 11.03
CA GLU A 480 5.07 21.41 11.75
C GLU A 480 4.38 20.06 11.55
N THR A 481 4.33 19.57 10.30
CA THR A 481 3.80 18.24 9.96
C THR A 481 4.52 17.13 10.74
N ARG A 482 5.86 17.21 10.81
CA ARG A 482 6.69 16.26 11.55
C ARG A 482 6.40 16.29 13.05
N SER A 483 6.23 17.47 13.63
CA SER A 483 5.82 17.65 15.03
C SER A 483 4.45 17.04 15.31
N ILE A 484 3.48 17.24 14.40
CA ILE A 484 2.14 16.63 14.48
C ILE A 484 2.22 15.10 14.46
N LEU A 485 3.01 14.49 13.55
CA LEU A 485 3.20 13.03 13.55
C LEU A 485 3.80 12.52 14.86
N LYS A 486 4.82 13.21 15.40
CA LYS A 486 5.46 12.84 16.68
C LYS A 486 4.56 13.03 17.90
N GLY A 487 3.57 13.93 17.83
CA GLY A 487 2.51 14.07 18.85
C GLY A 487 1.47 12.95 18.76
N LEU A 488 0.88 12.76 17.57
CA LEU A 488 -0.16 11.76 17.33
C LEU A 488 0.35 10.32 17.56
N GLY A 489 1.58 10.01 17.15
CA GLY A 489 2.22 8.70 17.39
C GLY A 489 2.47 8.39 18.87
N LYS A 490 2.43 9.40 19.76
CA LYS A 490 2.49 9.23 21.22
C LYS A 490 1.10 9.18 21.88
N GLY A 491 0.02 9.15 21.08
CA GLY A 491 -1.37 9.19 21.56
C GLY A 491 -1.88 10.60 21.90
N GLY A 492 -1.06 11.64 21.71
CA GLY A 492 -1.44 13.03 21.96
C GLY A 492 -2.18 13.64 20.76
N LEU A 493 -3.51 13.75 20.85
CA LEU A 493 -4.26 14.66 19.97
C LEU A 493 -3.97 16.11 20.38
N PRO A 494 -3.58 17.02 19.46
CA PRO A 494 -3.75 18.44 19.71
C PRO A 494 -5.26 18.75 19.84
N PRO A 495 -5.68 19.66 20.74
CA PRO A 495 -7.08 19.96 20.93
C PRO A 495 -7.70 20.54 19.65
N ILE A 496 -8.93 20.10 19.34
CA ILE A 496 -9.69 20.62 18.21
C ILE A 496 -9.99 22.10 18.50
N PRO A 497 -9.63 23.05 17.61
CA PRO A 497 -10.00 24.46 17.81
C PRO A 497 -11.53 24.59 17.77
N PRO A 498 -12.14 25.35 18.70
CA PRO A 498 -13.59 25.48 18.77
C PRO A 498 -14.15 26.11 17.49
N PRO A 499 -15.38 25.76 17.07
CA PRO A 499 -16.01 26.38 15.91
C PRO A 499 -16.14 27.90 16.13
N THR A 500 -15.63 28.68 15.19
CA THR A 500 -15.61 30.14 15.28
C THR A 500 -17.04 30.69 15.25
N ALA A 501 -17.46 31.31 16.35
CA ALA A 501 -18.75 32.00 16.44
C ALA A 501 -18.83 33.15 15.41
N PRO A 502 -20.03 33.44 14.87
CA PRO A 502 -20.21 34.53 13.91
C PRO A 502 -19.91 35.90 14.55
N PRO A 503 -19.36 36.87 13.80
CA PRO A 503 -18.88 38.13 14.35
C PRO A 503 -20.05 39.06 14.76
N THR A 504 -20.22 39.24 16.07
CA THR A 504 -21.10 40.29 16.62
C THR A 504 -20.42 41.65 16.54
N ARG A 505 -21.15 42.66 16.05
CA ARG A 505 -20.63 44.04 15.93
C ARG A 505 -20.51 44.70 17.30
N SER A 506 -19.34 45.29 17.55
CA SER A 506 -19.19 46.47 18.44
C SER A 506 -18.16 47.41 17.81
N LEU A 507 -18.35 48.73 17.97
CA LEU A 507 -17.48 49.74 17.37
C LEU A 507 -16.31 50.07 18.32
N PRO A 508 -15.11 50.39 17.79
CA PRO A 508 -14.01 50.88 18.61
C PRO A 508 -14.21 52.34 19.02
N SER A 509 -13.82 52.68 20.25
CA SER A 509 -13.72 54.06 20.74
C SER A 509 -12.31 54.64 20.53
N THR A 510 -12.24 55.94 20.24
CA THR A 510 -11.03 56.67 19.86
C THR A 510 -10.30 57.32 21.05
N PRO A 511 -8.95 57.38 21.02
CA PRO A 511 -8.16 58.38 21.73
C PRO A 511 -7.66 59.51 20.81
N HIS A 512 -7.46 60.72 21.37
CA HIS A 512 -6.93 61.91 20.67
C HIS A 512 -5.40 62.04 20.76
N PRO A 513 -4.73 62.89 19.92
CA PRO A 513 -3.27 62.92 19.77
C PRO A 513 -2.55 64.10 20.47
N GLY A 514 -1.21 63.99 20.56
CA GLY A 514 -0.24 65.04 20.98
C GLY A 514 0.66 64.60 22.16
N ASN A 515 1.92 65.02 22.29
CA ASN A 515 2.81 65.73 21.33
C ASN A 515 4.30 65.50 21.71
N ASP A 516 5.20 65.61 20.71
CA ASP A 516 6.64 65.92 20.80
C ASP A 516 7.70 65.01 21.49
N ALA A 517 8.93 65.19 20.97
CA ALA A 517 10.26 65.01 21.56
C ALA A 517 11.00 63.64 21.48
N SER A 518 12.28 63.78 21.11
CA SER A 518 13.42 62.84 21.11
C SER A 518 14.69 63.71 21.40
N PRO A 519 15.96 63.22 21.51
CA PRO A 519 16.48 61.86 21.28
C PRO A 519 17.58 61.34 22.28
N SER A 520 18.05 60.11 22.01
CA SER A 520 19.43 59.60 22.23
C SER A 520 19.98 59.30 23.64
N ILE A 521 20.67 58.14 23.76
CA ILE A 521 22.11 57.97 24.13
C ILE A 521 22.50 56.46 24.07
N THR A 522 23.76 56.16 23.71
CA THR A 522 24.42 54.83 23.55
C THR A 522 25.92 54.95 23.92
N PRO A 523 26.81 53.90 23.94
CA PRO A 523 26.68 52.45 23.71
C PRO A 523 26.81 51.66 25.06
N ASP A 524 27.43 50.50 25.30
CA ASP A 524 28.29 49.48 24.62
C ASP A 524 28.11 48.12 25.41
N ARG A 525 28.78 46.96 25.26
CA ARG A 525 29.96 46.47 24.52
C ARG A 525 29.88 44.94 24.26
N LYS A 526 30.80 44.41 23.44
CA LYS A 526 31.00 42.98 23.10
C LYS A 526 31.81 42.21 24.16
N GLN A 527 31.52 40.92 24.43
CA GLN A 527 32.40 39.75 24.13
C GLN A 527 31.97 38.41 24.80
N THR A 528 32.30 37.30 24.13
CA THR A 528 32.33 35.88 24.58
C THR A 528 33.81 35.45 24.84
N PRO A 529 34.17 34.22 25.33
CA PRO A 529 33.40 32.98 25.53
C PRO A 529 33.66 32.23 26.89
N SER A 530 33.14 30.98 26.99
CA SER A 530 33.38 29.96 28.05
C SER A 530 34.81 29.36 28.03
N PRO A 531 35.30 28.52 29.00
CA PRO A 531 34.66 27.36 29.69
C PRO A 531 34.77 27.46 31.25
N THR A 532 34.57 26.46 32.17
CA THR A 532 35.07 25.05 32.26
C THR A 532 34.23 24.18 33.24
N GLN A 533 34.74 23.00 33.68
CA GLN A 533 34.00 21.86 34.27
C GLN A 533 34.04 21.77 35.82
N SER A 534 33.45 20.67 36.36
CA SER A 534 33.56 20.09 37.73
C SER A 534 32.71 20.74 38.85
N ALA A 535 32.33 20.06 39.95
CA ALA A 535 32.09 18.62 40.22
C ALA A 535 31.30 18.43 41.55
N ASN A 536 30.83 17.20 41.81
CA ASN A 536 30.05 16.72 42.97
C ASN A 536 30.30 17.36 44.36
N SER A 537 29.22 17.55 45.12
CA SER A 537 29.18 17.28 46.58
C SER A 537 27.75 16.98 47.07
N SER A 538 27.58 16.32 48.22
CA SER A 538 26.32 15.65 48.61
C SER A 538 25.98 15.71 50.11
N ALA A 539 24.75 16.12 50.45
CA ALA A 539 23.98 15.77 51.66
C ALA A 539 22.52 16.25 51.43
N VAL A 540 21.42 15.52 51.55
CA VAL A 540 20.95 14.49 52.53
C VAL A 540 20.39 15.09 53.83
N ASN A 541 19.07 15.25 53.86
CA ASN A 541 18.18 15.10 55.02
C ASN A 541 16.71 15.18 54.52
N GLY A 542 15.78 14.29 54.86
CA GLY A 542 15.92 12.99 55.53
C GLY A 542 14.56 12.41 55.96
N TYR A 543 14.40 11.08 55.89
CA TYR A 543 13.31 10.26 56.49
C TYR A 543 11.88 10.51 55.95
N GLN A 544 10.93 9.57 55.98
CA GLN A 544 10.88 8.19 56.50
C GLN A 544 10.38 7.20 55.42
N ALA A 545 10.61 5.89 55.59
CA ALA A 545 10.02 4.86 54.73
C ALA A 545 9.84 3.50 55.43
N THR A 546 8.59 3.10 55.71
CA THR A 546 8.10 1.72 55.92
C THR A 546 6.60 1.68 55.59
N GLY A 547 6.03 0.68 54.91
CA GLY A 547 6.64 -0.40 54.15
C GLY A 547 5.69 -1.60 53.96
N ILE A 548 4.99 -1.70 52.82
CA ILE A 548 4.10 -2.84 52.50
C ILE A 548 4.27 -3.28 51.03
N GLY A 549 4.30 -4.61 50.82
CA GLY A 549 3.74 -5.28 49.64
C GLY A 549 4.29 -4.93 48.25
N ARG A 550 5.37 -5.61 47.82
CA ARG A 550 5.72 -5.68 46.39
C ARG A 550 4.71 -6.57 45.65
N SER A 551 3.76 -5.96 44.93
CA SER A 551 3.11 -6.61 43.79
C SER A 551 3.63 -6.01 42.49
N ARG A 552 4.14 -6.83 41.59
CA ARG A 552 4.49 -6.43 40.22
C ARG A 552 3.29 -6.71 39.31
N SER A 553 2.30 -5.81 39.28
CA SER A 553 1.39 -5.80 38.14
C SER A 553 2.16 -5.27 36.92
N ASN A 554 2.01 -5.94 35.78
CA ASN A 554 2.77 -5.63 34.56
C ASN A 554 2.01 -4.64 33.67
N ASP A 555 1.39 -3.63 34.31
CA ASP A 555 0.52 -2.65 33.66
C ASP A 555 1.37 -1.58 32.95
N GLY A 556 1.99 -1.99 31.86
CA GLY A 556 2.76 -1.14 30.96
C GLY A 556 1.86 -0.14 30.22
N LEU A 557 1.39 0.89 30.92
CA LEU A 557 0.74 2.06 30.34
C LEU A 557 1.74 2.90 29.54
N GLY A 558 2.09 2.42 28.34
CA GLY A 558 3.04 3.06 27.43
C GLY A 558 2.83 2.59 25.99
N LEU A 559 2.93 3.53 25.05
CA LEU A 559 2.51 3.45 23.64
C LEU A 559 0.99 3.48 23.44
N GLY A 560 0.54 4.25 22.45
CA GLY A 560 -0.87 4.31 22.06
C GLY A 560 -1.27 3.06 21.29
N ALA A 561 -2.00 2.16 21.95
CA ALA A 561 -2.31 0.83 21.43
C ALA A 561 -3.06 0.87 20.07
N GLY A 562 -2.37 0.46 19.00
CA GLY A 562 -2.94 0.17 17.69
C GLY A 562 -2.45 1.02 16.51
N ILE A 563 -1.61 2.05 16.73
CA ILE A 563 -0.93 2.76 15.62
C ILE A 563 0.40 2.04 15.34
N ASP A 564 0.66 1.65 14.08
CA ASP A 564 1.93 1.01 13.73
C ASP A 564 3.11 2.00 13.80
N ALA A 565 4.00 1.76 14.76
CA ALA A 565 5.21 2.56 14.96
C ALA A 565 6.15 2.52 13.75
N ASN A 566 6.17 1.44 12.96
CA ASN A 566 7.00 1.35 11.76
C ASN A 566 6.50 2.30 10.68
N THR A 567 5.19 2.36 10.45
CA THR A 567 4.55 3.32 9.54
C THR A 567 4.82 4.76 9.99
N VAL A 568 4.69 5.08 11.29
CA VAL A 568 4.99 6.44 11.80
C VAL A 568 6.47 6.79 11.61
N ALA A 569 7.40 5.89 11.92
CA ALA A 569 8.83 6.09 11.71
C ALA A 569 9.20 6.27 10.23
N ALA A 570 8.55 5.53 9.33
CA ALA A 570 8.75 5.68 7.89
C ALA A 570 8.24 7.03 7.36
N LEU A 571 7.08 7.51 7.83
CA LEU A 571 6.59 8.85 7.48
C LEU A 571 7.50 9.96 8.04
N ASP A 572 8.07 9.77 9.25
CA ASP A 572 9.04 10.69 9.84
C ASP A 572 10.34 10.76 9.01
N HIS A 573 10.83 9.62 8.52
CA HIS A 573 12.00 9.52 7.65
C HIS A 573 11.79 10.23 6.30
N GLU A 574 10.63 10.08 5.66
CA GLU A 574 10.33 10.78 4.40
C GLU A 574 10.27 12.30 4.61
N LEU A 575 9.71 12.79 5.72
CA LEU A 575 9.72 14.21 6.07
C LEU A 575 11.14 14.72 6.35
N GLU A 576 11.95 13.98 7.10
CA GLU A 576 13.34 14.34 7.41
C GLU A 576 14.22 14.38 6.14
N SER A 577 14.12 13.37 5.28
CA SER A 577 14.80 13.31 3.97
C SER A 577 14.35 14.44 3.03
N SER A 578 13.09 14.86 3.12
CA SER A 578 12.57 16.01 2.36
C SER A 578 13.13 17.33 2.88
N LEU A 579 13.23 17.47 4.21
CA LEU A 579 13.65 18.69 4.89
C LEU A 579 15.13 19.04 4.65
N GLU A 580 16.01 18.05 4.60
CA GLU A 580 17.48 18.22 4.43
C GLU A 580 17.84 19.19 3.29
N TRP A 581 17.15 19.08 2.14
CA TRP A 581 17.47 19.82 0.93
C TRP A 581 16.44 20.88 0.53
N ILE A 582 15.28 20.99 1.20
CA ILE A 582 14.18 21.87 0.72
C ILE A 582 14.53 23.37 0.74
N SER A 583 15.51 23.76 1.55
CA SER A 583 16.10 25.11 1.63
C SER A 583 17.21 25.35 0.58
N HIS A 584 17.60 24.34 -0.21
CA HIS A 584 18.72 24.37 -1.15
C HIS A 584 18.24 24.17 -2.60
N PRO A 585 17.80 25.23 -3.31
CA PRO A 585 16.97 25.08 -4.52
C PRO A 585 17.67 24.31 -5.66
N ALA A 586 18.99 24.49 -5.80
CA ALA A 586 19.79 23.84 -6.83
C ALA A 586 19.98 22.33 -6.60
N VAL A 587 20.10 21.89 -5.34
CA VAL A 587 20.20 20.46 -5.00
C VAL A 587 18.81 19.83 -5.06
N PHE A 588 17.83 20.48 -4.44
CA PHE A 588 16.44 20.02 -4.41
C PHE A 588 15.85 19.82 -5.80
N GLY A 589 15.97 20.82 -6.68
CA GLY A 589 15.42 20.75 -8.03
C GLY A 589 16.05 19.67 -8.92
N ARG A 590 17.29 19.24 -8.62
CA ARG A 590 18.06 18.28 -9.42
C ARG A 590 17.87 16.84 -8.95
N ASP A 591 17.88 16.61 -7.64
CA ASP A 591 17.79 15.29 -7.01
C ASP A 591 16.54 15.17 -6.13
N SER A 592 16.51 15.82 -4.96
CA SER A 592 15.58 15.52 -3.87
C SER A 592 14.10 15.67 -4.24
N ARG A 593 13.73 16.62 -5.13
CA ARG A 593 12.37 16.78 -5.67
C ARG A 593 11.83 15.48 -6.26
N LYS A 594 12.67 14.65 -6.90
CA LYS A 594 12.27 13.38 -7.54
C LYS A 594 11.95 12.30 -6.49
N ALA A 595 12.73 12.25 -5.41
CA ALA A 595 12.45 11.40 -4.27
C ALA A 595 11.14 11.80 -3.59
N VAL A 596 10.92 13.11 -3.34
CA VAL A 596 9.66 13.64 -2.79
C VAL A 596 8.45 13.30 -3.66
N LEU A 597 8.56 13.48 -4.99
CA LEU A 597 7.51 13.12 -5.94
C LEU A 597 7.18 11.61 -5.90
N GLN A 598 8.19 10.74 -5.81
CA GLN A 598 7.95 9.30 -5.67
C GLN A 598 7.33 8.97 -4.31
N ALA A 599 7.80 9.57 -3.20
CA ALA A 599 7.28 9.36 -1.85
C ALA A 599 5.79 9.75 -1.74
N ILE A 600 5.39 10.88 -2.33
CA ILE A 600 3.99 11.30 -2.46
C ILE A 600 3.15 10.20 -3.12
N GLY A 601 3.63 9.63 -4.24
CA GLY A 601 2.98 8.53 -4.95
C GLY A 601 2.88 7.24 -4.14
N VAL A 602 3.96 6.85 -3.44
CA VAL A 602 4.00 5.66 -2.58
C VAL A 602 3.02 5.78 -1.41
N ILE A 603 3.04 6.90 -0.68
CA ILE A 603 2.21 7.11 0.52
C ILE A 603 0.71 7.19 0.16
N SER A 604 0.38 7.95 -0.88
CA SER A 604 -1.03 8.14 -1.32
C SER A 604 -1.64 6.84 -1.82
N SER A 605 -0.95 6.14 -2.73
CA SER A 605 -1.47 4.95 -3.40
C SER A 605 -1.21 3.63 -2.67
N GLN A 606 -0.40 3.64 -1.62
CA GLN A 606 0.05 2.45 -0.86
C GLN A 606 0.70 1.38 -1.75
N ARG A 607 1.48 1.82 -2.76
CA ARG A 607 2.18 0.98 -3.76
C ARG A 607 3.67 1.29 -3.75
N ALA A 608 4.52 0.27 -3.72
CA ALA A 608 5.96 0.39 -3.98
C ALA A 608 6.52 -0.90 -4.60
N PHE A 609 7.62 -0.77 -5.35
CA PHE A 609 8.27 -1.88 -6.06
C PHE A 609 9.75 -2.06 -5.68
N THR A 610 10.22 -1.34 -4.66
CA THR A 610 11.62 -1.24 -4.25
C THR A 610 11.73 -1.24 -2.72
N PHE A 611 12.95 -1.30 -2.18
CA PHE A 611 13.23 -1.38 -0.74
C PHE A 611 14.29 -0.35 -0.29
N ARG A 612 14.35 0.83 -0.92
CA ARG A 612 15.44 1.79 -0.73
C ARG A 612 15.15 2.79 0.40
N THR A 613 13.88 3.10 0.64
CA THR A 613 13.44 3.87 1.81
C THR A 613 12.55 3.02 2.71
N PRO A 614 12.34 3.42 3.99
CA PRO A 614 11.43 2.72 4.89
C PRO A 614 9.99 2.69 4.37
N ILE A 615 9.49 3.77 3.76
CA ILE A 615 8.11 3.79 3.26
C ILE A 615 7.96 2.88 2.03
N GLU A 616 8.93 2.86 1.11
CA GLU A 616 8.93 1.90 0.00
C GLU A 616 8.82 0.46 0.54
N SER A 617 9.69 0.12 1.50
CA SER A 617 9.82 -1.20 2.10
C SER A 617 8.54 -1.69 2.82
N LEU A 618 7.75 -0.78 3.40
CA LEU A 618 6.49 -1.11 4.08
C LEU A 618 5.36 -1.54 3.14
N TRP A 619 5.38 -1.13 1.86
CA TRP A 619 4.37 -1.49 0.87
C TRP A 619 4.88 -2.60 -0.07
N SER A 620 6.10 -2.49 -0.59
CA SER A 620 6.74 -3.56 -1.37
C SER A 620 6.92 -4.84 -0.55
N GLY A 621 7.15 -4.69 0.76
CA GLY A 621 7.25 -5.79 1.72
C GLY A 621 6.00 -6.66 1.85
N ARG A 622 4.85 -6.24 1.30
CA ARG A 622 3.59 -7.00 1.33
C ARG A 622 3.45 -7.92 0.12
N VAL A 623 4.04 -7.57 -1.02
CA VAL A 623 3.90 -8.29 -2.28
C VAL A 623 5.04 -9.29 -2.46
N ALA A 624 4.73 -10.58 -2.35
CA ALA A 624 5.73 -11.66 -2.36
C ALA A 624 6.57 -11.73 -3.65
N GLY A 625 5.98 -11.37 -4.81
CA GLY A 625 6.68 -11.34 -6.09
C GLY A 625 7.74 -10.24 -6.17
N VAL A 626 7.48 -9.06 -5.58
CA VAL A 626 8.43 -7.95 -5.49
C VAL A 626 9.66 -8.40 -4.70
N LYS A 627 9.46 -8.97 -3.51
CA LYS A 627 10.52 -9.60 -2.70
C LYS A 627 11.32 -10.62 -3.50
N LYS A 628 10.65 -11.60 -4.12
CA LYS A 628 11.27 -12.70 -4.86
C LYS A 628 12.21 -12.23 -5.97
N LEU A 629 11.74 -11.34 -6.86
CA LEU A 629 12.59 -10.88 -7.96
C LEU A 629 13.64 -9.86 -7.51
N THR A 630 13.35 -9.03 -6.49
CA THR A 630 14.36 -8.14 -5.89
C THR A 630 15.53 -8.96 -5.31
N SER A 631 15.26 -10.01 -4.52
CA SER A 631 16.32 -10.92 -4.02
C SER A 631 17.11 -11.55 -5.17
N LYS A 632 16.43 -12.16 -6.16
CA LYS A 632 17.11 -12.73 -7.35
C LYS A 632 17.95 -11.67 -8.09
N SER A 633 17.53 -10.41 -8.11
CA SER A 633 18.28 -9.31 -8.76
C SER A 633 19.55 -8.89 -8.01
N ARG A 634 19.64 -9.16 -6.69
CA ARG A 634 20.84 -8.95 -5.87
C ARG A 634 21.79 -10.16 -5.96
N GLU A 635 21.23 -11.35 -6.03
CA GLU A 635 21.96 -12.61 -6.23
C GLU A 635 22.49 -12.78 -7.68
N TRP A 636 21.93 -12.04 -8.64
CA TRP A 636 22.30 -12.10 -10.06
C TRP A 636 23.78 -11.80 -10.31
N ARG A 637 24.49 -12.86 -10.69
CA ARG A 637 25.80 -12.86 -11.33
C ARG A 637 25.61 -13.38 -12.77
N GLU A 638 26.41 -12.86 -13.70
CA GLU A 638 26.34 -13.31 -15.10
C GLU A 638 26.97 -14.70 -15.26
N GLU A 639 26.13 -15.73 -15.34
CA GLU A 639 26.55 -17.12 -15.62
C GLU A 639 26.95 -17.29 -17.10
N GLY A 640 28.17 -16.84 -17.44
CA GLY A 640 28.82 -17.17 -18.71
C GLY A 640 29.36 -15.97 -19.49
N GLY A 641 30.46 -15.38 -19.04
CA GLY A 641 31.21 -14.37 -19.77
C GLY A 641 32.43 -13.90 -18.97
N GLY A 642 33.63 -13.99 -19.56
CA GLY A 642 34.87 -13.56 -18.91
C GLY A 642 35.16 -12.07 -19.06
N GLU A 643 35.99 -11.56 -18.15
CA GLU A 643 36.51 -10.17 -18.05
C GLU A 643 35.46 -9.06 -17.81
N GLY A 644 35.82 -8.08 -16.97
CA GLY A 644 34.97 -6.92 -16.70
C GLY A 644 34.09 -7.00 -15.44
N GLY A 645 34.48 -7.79 -14.44
CA GLY A 645 33.95 -7.62 -13.09
C GLY A 645 34.27 -6.21 -12.59
N ILE A 646 33.24 -5.37 -12.39
CA ILE A 646 33.41 -3.99 -11.93
C ILE A 646 33.84 -4.02 -10.47
N MET A 647 35.15 -3.95 -10.23
CA MET A 647 35.69 -3.69 -8.90
C MET A 647 35.42 -2.25 -8.51
N GLU A 648 35.00 -2.09 -7.26
CA GLU A 648 34.81 -0.82 -6.58
C GLU A 648 36.19 -0.31 -6.12
N GLU A 649 36.84 0.54 -6.93
CA GLU A 649 37.97 1.34 -6.46
C GLU A 649 37.45 2.55 -5.67
N ALA A 650 38.10 2.83 -4.53
CA ALA A 650 37.63 3.70 -3.45
C ALA A 650 38.36 5.06 -3.38
#